data_AF-A0A3D3USX8-F1
#
_entry.id   AF-A0A3D3USX8-F1
#
_cell.length_a   1.000
_cell.length_b   1.000
_cell.length_c   1.000
_cell.angle_alpha   90.00
_cell.angle_beta   90.00
_cell.angle_gamma   90.00
#
_symmetry.space_group_name_H-M   'P 1'
#
loop_
_entity.id
_entity.type
_entity.pdbx_description
1 polymer ?
#
loop_
_entity_poly.entity_id
_entity_poly.type
_entity_poly.pdbx_seq_one_letter_code
_entity_poly.pdbx_strand_id
1 'polypeptide(L)'
;MIKRKWSAILVIFLVTVLCPLDGTAVLNSVQATETLVNSIGMKFVSIRPGSFLMGQNEGGDWDERPAHRVRITKSFEMATTEVTNVQYETFDPTHHEFRGKLGFSKRGDEAVVFVSWYEAAAFCDWLSKKEGKLYRLPTEAEWEYACRAGTTTAYHTGDTLPEEFQKNARITWFPDPARRRRGAEPVPLVVAQTTANPWGLFDMHGNVEEWCHDWYGPYEQGEQADPTWRYGGDFKVTRGGSHSTEVRFLRSANRLGTLPEDKSWLIGFRVVIGELPKTEPLAEPEPPLNQRDVARDTRPDWAAGPDTNKPYFKGPRVYIKVPQGSNGPMYSEHNHDPALVDCPNGDLLAIWYSCWDEPGRELTILASRLRYGAEQWEPPSVFWDGPDRNDHAPALWYNGRDTIYHFNGLSAAATWGSLATVMRTSTDSGATWSRARLIIPDHWYGRQLSEPVFRANDESIVITVDGPNTLWMSRDEGLTWFNPGGDIPGNHCGVAQLDDGTIVGISRTKRTKTMPLSISTDNGKTFTYSDTEFPPVGGGQRAALLRLKEGPLVMAGFGNIYGSTQFSPVMITTSSGETIQAKELFTAVSFDGGRTWPHKRVVAPDALPQHIEHTDGGAIILSKRSSEHRGYLSICQGLDGIVHLISSRTHYAFNLKWLLTPQPSPDPEFRVRHEVETFDGPTDFDLRHWADYKAYVGRFDGRGHYTIDSSMPYGGLNRVVGAGSFEAFFSIKNIRHPGHTIIGFKDKFSRTWHLGFGPHRMEHSLKDSEAPVERISAIGVWKSELLSQYYLPPESVKIRFVYNEETLRCRFFYGINGSDAITESRMSKEGLYLSQPFSESNAVIFLATGGSIDVGHFEIRPIDK
;
A
#
# COMPACT_ATOMS: atom_id res chain seq x y z
N MET A 1 51.48 57.82 15.85
CA MET A 1 52.63 58.75 15.93
C MET A 1 52.54 59.72 14.76
N ILE A 2 52.66 61.04 15.06
CA ILE A 2 53.01 62.15 14.13
C ILE A 2 51.89 62.56 13.15
N LYS A 3 51.01 63.51 13.48
CA LYS A 3 51.14 64.99 13.44
C LYS A 3 51.38 65.58 12.04
N ARG A 4 50.40 66.35 11.51
CA ARG A 4 50.51 67.83 11.42
C ARG A 4 49.21 68.52 10.96
N LYS A 5 49.10 69.77 11.42
CA LYS A 5 47.94 70.64 11.53
C LYS A 5 47.71 71.51 10.28
N TRP A 6 46.41 71.70 9.95
CA TRP A 6 45.63 72.94 9.70
C TRP A 6 46.28 74.11 8.93
N SER A 7 45.62 74.80 7.97
CA SER A 7 44.34 75.50 8.16
C SER A 7 43.60 75.90 6.86
N ALA A 8 42.27 75.80 6.93
CA ALA A 8 41.20 76.73 6.50
C ALA A 8 41.21 77.39 5.10
N ILE A 9 40.10 77.21 4.36
CA ILE A 9 39.25 78.29 3.81
C ILE A 9 37.78 77.84 3.90
N LEU A 10 36.93 78.77 4.34
CA LEU A 10 35.50 78.70 4.60
C LEU A 10 34.71 79.04 3.33
N VAL A 11 33.76 78.20 2.88
CA VAL A 11 32.64 78.63 2.01
C VAL A 11 31.36 77.89 2.42
N ILE A 12 30.28 78.67 2.45
CA ILE A 12 28.96 78.44 3.04
C ILE A 12 28.05 77.54 2.16
N PHE A 13 27.16 76.82 2.85
CA PHE A 13 26.04 76.01 2.36
C PHE A 13 25.09 76.72 1.38
N LEU A 14 24.60 75.97 0.37
CA LEU A 14 23.22 76.07 -0.09
C LEU A 14 22.68 74.68 -0.44
N VAL A 15 21.50 74.36 0.09
CA VAL A 15 20.75 73.11 -0.09
C VAL A 15 19.85 73.22 -1.32
N THR A 16 19.76 72.18 -2.17
CA THR A 16 18.49 71.61 -2.72
C THR A 16 18.71 70.43 -3.71
N VAL A 17 18.07 69.30 -3.38
CA VAL A 17 17.14 68.45 -4.22
C VAL A 17 17.58 67.92 -5.61
N LEU A 18 17.81 66.60 -5.64
CA LEU A 18 17.36 65.49 -6.52
C LEU A 18 17.36 65.55 -8.08
N CYS A 19 18.21 64.66 -8.64
CA CYS A 19 18.15 63.84 -9.91
C CYS A 19 18.13 64.51 -11.31
N PRO A 20 18.48 63.81 -12.43
CA PRO A 20 19.11 62.48 -12.64
C PRO A 20 20.20 62.42 -13.79
N LEU A 21 20.57 61.20 -14.24
CA LEU A 21 21.32 60.75 -15.46
C LEU A 21 22.83 60.51 -15.26
N ASP A 22 23.49 59.41 -15.67
CA ASP A 22 23.17 58.32 -16.59
C ASP A 22 23.86 57.02 -16.16
N GLY A 23 23.10 55.91 -16.16
CA GLY A 23 23.62 54.55 -16.02
C GLY A 23 22.87 53.64 -16.98
N THR A 24 23.52 53.27 -18.09
CA THR A 24 22.97 52.33 -19.06
C THR A 24 23.01 50.92 -18.48
N ALA A 25 21.92 50.52 -17.82
CA ALA A 25 21.58 49.13 -17.62
C ALA A 25 21.21 48.53 -18.98
N VAL A 26 21.86 47.43 -19.36
CA VAL A 26 21.37 46.57 -20.45
C VAL A 26 20.12 45.88 -19.93
N LEU A 27 18.97 46.52 -20.15
CA LEU A 27 17.68 45.87 -20.14
C LEU A 27 17.69 44.83 -21.26
N ASN A 28 17.79 43.55 -20.91
CA ASN A 28 17.33 42.50 -21.81
C ASN A 28 15.82 42.70 -21.96
N SER A 29 15.43 43.43 -23.00
CA SER A 29 14.06 43.48 -23.47
C SER A 29 13.59 42.05 -23.72
N VAL A 30 12.51 41.64 -23.04
CA VAL A 30 11.72 40.49 -23.44
C VAL A 30 11.23 40.77 -24.85
N GLN A 31 11.94 40.24 -25.84
CA GLN A 31 11.51 40.28 -27.23
C GLN A 31 10.27 39.38 -27.28
N ALA A 32 9.10 39.97 -27.54
CA ALA A 32 7.87 39.22 -27.75
C ALA A 32 8.10 38.21 -28.89
N THR A 33 8.27 36.93 -28.54
CA THR A 33 8.32 35.84 -29.50
C THR A 33 6.99 35.80 -30.25
N GLU A 34 7.04 35.93 -31.58
CA GLU A 34 5.86 35.78 -32.44
C GLU A 34 5.15 34.47 -32.10
N THR A 35 3.93 34.55 -31.57
CA THR A 35 3.13 33.38 -31.24
C THR A 35 2.56 32.80 -32.52
N LEU A 36 3.06 31.65 -32.97
CA LEU A 36 2.48 30.92 -34.08
C LEU A 36 1.07 30.47 -33.68
N VAL A 37 0.07 30.78 -34.51
CA VAL A 37 -1.31 30.26 -34.38
C VAL A 37 -1.58 29.30 -35.52
N ASN A 38 -1.99 28.08 -35.22
CA ASN A 38 -2.28 27.06 -36.25
C ASN A 38 -3.73 27.12 -36.77
N SER A 39 -4.08 26.20 -37.67
CA SER A 39 -5.40 26.19 -38.34
C SER A 39 -6.60 25.89 -37.43
N ILE A 40 -6.34 25.40 -36.20
CA ILE A 40 -7.37 25.11 -35.18
C ILE A 40 -7.27 26.04 -33.96
N GLY A 41 -6.51 27.14 -34.09
CA GLY A 41 -6.42 28.19 -33.08
C GLY A 41 -5.50 27.88 -31.89
N MET A 42 -4.67 26.82 -31.96
CA MET A 42 -3.63 26.56 -30.97
C MET A 42 -2.49 27.58 -31.13
N LYS A 43 -1.99 28.08 -30.01
CA LYS A 43 -0.87 29.02 -29.92
C LYS A 43 0.42 28.26 -29.56
N PHE A 44 1.53 28.62 -30.17
CA PHE A 44 2.83 27.99 -29.92
C PHE A 44 3.91 29.02 -29.60
N VAL A 45 4.87 28.60 -28.78
CA VAL A 45 6.10 29.34 -28.46
C VAL A 45 7.33 28.53 -28.83
N SER A 46 8.38 29.22 -29.27
CA SER A 46 9.63 28.60 -29.69
C SER A 46 10.52 28.28 -28.50
N ILE A 47 10.87 27.01 -28.33
CA ILE A 47 11.76 26.51 -27.29
C ILE A 47 13.16 26.34 -27.90
N ARG A 48 14.12 27.10 -27.38
CA ARG A 48 15.50 27.10 -27.89
C ARG A 48 16.32 25.93 -27.35
N PRO A 49 17.31 25.42 -28.13
CA PRO A 49 18.27 24.43 -27.65
C PRO A 49 18.96 24.90 -26.36
N GLY A 50 19.32 23.95 -25.51
CA GLY A 50 20.02 24.22 -24.27
C GLY A 50 20.24 22.97 -23.44
N SER A 51 20.84 23.16 -22.27
CA SER A 51 21.08 22.07 -21.33
C SER A 51 20.45 22.36 -19.98
N PHE A 52 19.95 21.32 -19.32
CA PHE A 52 19.38 21.40 -17.99
C PHE A 52 19.73 20.16 -17.17
N LEU A 53 19.41 20.20 -15.88
CA LEU A 53 19.48 19.04 -15.00
C LEU A 53 18.11 18.37 -14.99
N MET A 54 18.02 17.17 -15.55
CA MET A 54 16.82 16.34 -15.58
C MET A 54 16.79 15.46 -14.33
N GLY A 55 15.61 15.32 -13.71
CA GLY A 55 15.43 14.60 -12.45
C GLY A 55 15.86 15.39 -11.22
N GLN A 56 15.80 14.75 -10.06
CA GLN A 56 16.10 15.38 -8.77
C GLN A 56 16.62 14.35 -7.75
N ASN A 57 17.85 14.55 -7.26
CA ASN A 57 18.48 13.65 -6.28
C ASN A 57 17.98 13.87 -4.85
N GLU A 58 17.94 15.12 -4.40
CA GLU A 58 17.54 15.47 -3.03
C GLU A 58 16.13 16.05 -3.02
N GLY A 59 15.30 15.56 -2.10
CA GLY A 59 13.89 15.95 -2.01
C GLY A 59 13.00 15.33 -3.09
N GLY A 60 13.56 14.79 -4.18
CA GLY A 60 12.91 14.06 -5.28
C GLY A 60 12.37 12.68 -4.90
N ASP A 61 11.44 12.15 -5.69
CA ASP A 61 11.04 10.73 -5.60
C ASP A 61 12.22 9.81 -6.01
N TRP A 62 12.11 8.51 -5.73
CA TRP A 62 13.19 7.55 -5.96
C TRP A 62 13.48 7.35 -7.46
N ASP A 63 12.47 7.46 -8.31
CA ASP A 63 12.52 7.24 -9.76
C ASP A 63 12.90 8.51 -10.56
N GLU A 64 13.01 9.65 -9.88
CA GLU A 64 13.58 10.90 -10.39
C GLU A 64 15.13 10.87 -10.40
N ARG A 65 15.72 9.75 -9.95
CA ARG A 65 17.16 9.57 -9.74
C ARG A 65 17.75 8.57 -10.74
N PRO A 66 19.02 8.76 -11.16
CA PRO A 66 19.88 9.88 -10.82
C PRO A 66 19.51 11.15 -11.59
N ALA A 67 19.61 12.31 -10.93
CA ALA A 67 19.60 13.58 -11.63
C ALA A 67 20.84 13.70 -12.52
N HIS A 68 20.65 14.04 -13.79
CA HIS A 68 21.71 14.00 -14.80
C HIS A 68 21.56 15.13 -15.82
N ARG A 69 22.65 15.48 -16.51
CA ARG A 69 22.62 16.59 -17.48
C ARG A 69 22.03 16.10 -18.80
N VAL A 70 21.01 16.80 -19.27
CA VAL A 70 20.43 16.59 -20.59
C VAL A 70 20.63 17.83 -21.45
N ARG A 71 20.99 17.63 -22.72
CA ARG A 71 21.07 18.68 -23.74
C ARG A 71 20.02 18.46 -24.81
N ILE A 72 19.11 19.43 -24.96
CA ILE A 72 18.22 19.54 -26.11
C ILE A 72 18.97 20.25 -27.24
N THR A 73 19.22 19.58 -28.36
CA THR A 73 20.12 20.08 -29.42
C THR A 73 19.41 20.87 -30.51
N LYS A 74 18.11 20.64 -30.71
CA LYS A 74 17.28 21.30 -31.73
C LYS A 74 16.18 22.13 -31.08
N SER A 75 15.84 23.25 -31.72
CA SER A 75 14.64 24.00 -31.35
C SER A 75 13.39 23.24 -31.77
N PHE A 76 12.32 23.43 -31.01
CA PHE A 76 10.97 22.97 -31.35
C PHE A 76 9.96 24.02 -30.89
N GLU A 77 8.76 23.97 -31.45
CA GLU A 77 7.65 24.81 -30.98
C GLU A 77 6.78 24.00 -30.01
N MET A 78 6.33 24.59 -28.90
CA MET A 78 5.44 23.92 -27.95
C MET A 78 4.13 24.71 -27.80
N ALA A 79 3.01 24.00 -27.77
CA ALA A 79 1.71 24.60 -27.51
C ALA A 79 1.73 25.31 -26.14
N THR A 80 1.20 26.53 -26.08
CA THR A 80 1.21 27.35 -24.86
C THR A 80 0.35 26.77 -23.74
N THR A 81 -0.59 25.90 -24.09
CA THR A 81 -1.52 25.21 -23.18
C THR A 81 -1.67 23.75 -23.62
N GLU A 82 -2.33 22.96 -22.79
CA GLU A 82 -2.91 21.67 -23.14
C GLU A 82 -3.96 21.83 -24.26
N VAL A 83 -4.22 20.73 -24.98
CA VAL A 83 -5.26 20.68 -26.02
C VAL A 83 -6.63 20.79 -25.36
N THR A 84 -7.48 21.68 -25.86
CA THR A 84 -8.83 21.86 -25.33
C THR A 84 -9.84 20.92 -25.98
N ASN A 85 -11.00 20.71 -25.35
CA ASN A 85 -12.09 19.93 -25.92
C ASN A 85 -12.48 20.41 -27.33
N VAL A 86 -12.61 21.73 -27.55
CA VAL A 86 -13.03 22.25 -28.86
C VAL A 86 -11.97 22.00 -29.94
N GLN A 87 -10.68 21.98 -29.57
CA GLN A 87 -9.59 21.64 -30.48
C GLN A 87 -9.60 20.15 -30.80
N TYR A 88 -9.71 19.29 -29.79
CA TYR A 88 -9.75 17.83 -29.96
C TYR A 88 -10.96 17.38 -30.79
N GLU A 89 -12.13 17.98 -30.57
CA GLU A 89 -13.36 17.67 -31.30
C GLU A 89 -13.30 18.03 -32.80
N THR A 90 -12.30 18.82 -33.23
CA THR A 90 -12.04 19.01 -34.67
C THR A 90 -11.43 17.77 -35.35
N PHE A 91 -10.77 16.92 -34.57
CA PHE A 91 -10.23 15.63 -34.99
C PHE A 91 -11.26 14.51 -34.80
N ASP A 92 -11.85 14.42 -33.59
CA ASP A 92 -12.86 13.44 -33.24
C ASP A 92 -14.09 14.11 -32.59
N PRO A 93 -15.12 14.45 -33.38
CA PRO A 93 -16.34 15.05 -32.85
C PRO A 93 -17.09 14.18 -31.85
N THR A 94 -16.88 12.85 -31.85
CA THR A 94 -17.60 11.94 -30.93
C THR A 94 -17.12 12.08 -29.49
N HIS A 95 -15.91 12.64 -29.28
CA HIS A 95 -15.38 12.92 -27.95
C HIS A 95 -16.27 13.90 -27.14
N HIS A 96 -17.16 14.65 -27.80
CA HIS A 96 -18.12 15.50 -27.11
C HIS A 96 -18.96 14.74 -26.05
N GLU A 97 -19.17 13.43 -26.23
CA GLU A 97 -19.89 12.57 -25.28
C GLU A 97 -19.17 12.40 -23.93
N PHE A 98 -17.86 12.61 -23.87
CA PHE A 98 -17.08 12.53 -22.62
C PHE A 98 -17.11 13.82 -21.80
N ARG A 99 -17.63 14.94 -22.36
CA ARG A 99 -17.72 16.21 -21.63
C ARG A 99 -18.58 16.04 -20.38
N GLY A 100 -18.05 16.46 -19.24
CA GLY A 100 -18.75 16.33 -17.97
C GLY A 100 -18.87 14.91 -17.44
N LYS A 101 -18.26 13.91 -18.10
CA LYS A 101 -18.13 12.55 -17.53
C LYS A 101 -17.44 12.68 -16.17
N LEU A 102 -18.06 12.08 -15.15
CA LEU A 102 -17.67 12.21 -13.74
C LEU A 102 -17.64 13.66 -13.18
N GLY A 103 -18.14 14.65 -13.92
CA GLY A 103 -18.15 16.05 -13.53
C GLY A 103 -16.95 16.88 -14.00
N PHE A 104 -16.03 16.32 -14.80
CA PHE A 104 -14.83 16.99 -15.29
C PHE A 104 -14.94 17.42 -16.76
N SER A 105 -14.11 18.39 -17.17
CA SER A 105 -13.93 18.83 -18.56
C SER A 105 -15.26 19.07 -19.31
N LYS A 106 -16.08 20.02 -18.82
CA LYS A 106 -17.44 20.28 -19.32
C LYS A 106 -17.47 21.26 -20.49
N ARG A 107 -16.55 22.23 -20.51
CA ARG A 107 -16.58 23.35 -21.46
C ARG A 107 -15.62 23.12 -22.62
N GLY A 108 -15.83 23.85 -23.71
CA GLY A 108 -14.98 23.74 -24.91
C GLY A 108 -13.55 24.26 -24.72
N ASP A 109 -13.34 25.16 -23.75
CA ASP A 109 -12.06 25.77 -23.38
C ASP A 109 -11.37 25.09 -22.19
N GLU A 110 -11.89 23.95 -21.75
CA GLU A 110 -11.23 23.08 -20.78
C GLU A 110 -10.32 22.08 -21.48
N ALA A 111 -9.23 21.68 -20.81
CA ALA A 111 -8.30 20.66 -21.28
C ALA A 111 -9.06 19.35 -21.55
N VAL A 112 -8.78 18.72 -22.69
CA VAL A 112 -9.35 17.42 -23.02
C VAL A 112 -8.81 16.35 -22.07
N VAL A 113 -9.70 15.52 -21.53
CA VAL A 113 -9.38 14.39 -20.65
C VAL A 113 -10.16 13.15 -21.08
N PHE A 114 -9.88 11.98 -20.51
CA PHE A 114 -10.34 10.68 -21.03
C PHE A 114 -9.79 10.35 -22.42
N VAL A 115 -8.54 10.74 -22.67
CA VAL A 115 -7.79 10.43 -23.89
C VAL A 115 -6.62 9.50 -23.57
N SER A 116 -6.53 8.40 -24.31
CA SER A 116 -5.40 7.48 -24.24
C SER A 116 -4.18 8.03 -24.97
N TRP A 117 -3.01 7.44 -24.73
CA TRP A 117 -1.79 7.83 -25.45
C TRP A 117 -1.93 7.64 -26.96
N TYR A 118 -2.58 6.55 -27.38
CA TYR A 118 -2.82 6.25 -28.80
C TYR A 118 -3.74 7.28 -29.47
N GLU A 119 -4.80 7.71 -28.78
CA GLU A 119 -5.72 8.75 -29.24
C GLU A 119 -5.02 10.12 -29.34
N ALA A 120 -4.19 10.48 -28.36
CA ALA A 120 -3.40 11.71 -28.38
C ALA A 120 -2.34 11.73 -29.49
N ALA A 121 -1.67 10.60 -29.74
CA ALA A 121 -0.75 10.44 -30.87
C ALA A 121 -1.49 10.54 -32.22
N ALA A 122 -2.67 9.92 -32.34
CA ALA A 122 -3.49 10.00 -33.55
C ALA A 122 -3.96 11.43 -33.86
N PHE A 123 -4.29 12.23 -32.84
CA PHE A 123 -4.56 13.66 -32.99
C PHE A 123 -3.37 14.40 -33.61
N CYS A 124 -2.16 14.14 -33.10
CA CYS A 124 -0.93 14.74 -33.63
C CYS A 124 -0.67 14.33 -35.09
N ASP A 125 -0.84 13.06 -35.42
CA ASP A 125 -0.67 12.54 -36.78
C ASP A 125 -1.68 13.15 -37.76
N TRP A 126 -2.93 13.31 -37.33
CA TRP A 126 -3.98 13.97 -38.10
C TRP A 126 -3.63 15.44 -38.36
N LEU A 127 -3.22 16.17 -37.33
CA LEU A 127 -2.86 17.59 -37.45
C LEU A 127 -1.63 17.77 -38.34
N SER A 128 -0.67 16.83 -38.26
CA SER A 128 0.49 16.78 -39.15
C SER A 128 0.12 16.66 -40.62
N LYS A 129 -0.78 15.73 -40.94
CA LYS A 129 -1.29 15.55 -42.32
C LYS A 129 -2.07 16.77 -42.80
N LYS A 130 -2.84 17.40 -41.91
CA LYS A 130 -3.66 18.57 -42.22
C LYS A 130 -2.82 19.79 -42.57
N GLU A 131 -1.72 20.04 -41.86
CA GLU A 131 -0.94 21.28 -42.02
C GLU A 131 0.42 21.08 -42.72
N GLY A 132 0.83 19.84 -42.99
CA GLY A 132 2.15 19.56 -43.57
C GLY A 132 3.31 19.87 -42.63
N LYS A 133 3.05 19.87 -41.31
CA LYS A 133 4.05 20.07 -40.24
C LYS A 133 4.18 18.80 -39.40
N LEU A 134 5.25 18.66 -38.63
CA LEU A 134 5.48 17.50 -37.77
C LEU A 134 4.95 17.77 -36.35
N TYR A 135 3.66 17.57 -36.14
CA TYR A 135 3.04 17.59 -34.82
C TYR A 135 3.23 16.25 -34.10
N ARG A 136 3.56 16.30 -32.82
CA ARG A 136 3.75 15.12 -31.97
C ARG A 136 3.57 15.46 -30.49
N LEU A 137 3.50 14.43 -29.66
CA LEU A 137 3.68 14.58 -28.21
C LEU A 137 5.13 15.03 -27.90
N PRO A 138 5.34 15.84 -26.85
CA PRO A 138 6.69 16.14 -26.37
C PRO A 138 7.38 14.85 -25.91
N THR A 139 8.70 14.79 -26.07
CA THR A 139 9.46 13.82 -25.30
C THR A 139 9.45 14.21 -23.82
N GLU A 140 9.68 13.24 -22.95
CA GLU A 140 9.77 13.45 -21.50
C GLU A 140 10.82 14.54 -21.16
N ALA A 141 11.98 14.48 -21.80
CA ALA A 141 13.06 15.45 -21.61
C ALA A 141 12.68 16.85 -22.11
N GLU A 142 12.01 16.95 -23.26
CA GLU A 142 11.51 18.24 -23.76
C GLU A 142 10.45 18.83 -22.83
N TRP A 143 9.56 18.00 -22.27
CA TRP A 143 8.55 18.46 -21.34
C TRP A 143 9.19 19.02 -20.06
N GLU A 144 10.12 18.30 -19.44
CA GLU A 144 10.76 18.76 -18.21
C GLU A 144 11.62 20.01 -18.45
N TYR A 145 12.34 20.07 -19.57
CA TYR A 145 13.10 21.25 -20.00
C TYR A 145 12.19 22.48 -20.14
N ALA A 146 11.06 22.30 -20.84
CA ALA A 146 10.07 23.34 -21.07
C ALA A 146 9.38 23.79 -19.78
N CYS A 147 9.07 22.85 -18.87
CA CYS A 147 8.46 23.12 -17.57
C CYS A 147 9.38 23.99 -16.71
N ARG A 148 10.65 23.57 -16.55
CA ARG A 148 11.66 24.28 -15.75
C ARG A 148 11.98 25.66 -16.28
N ALA A 149 11.99 25.85 -17.61
CA ALA A 149 12.24 27.14 -18.26
C ALA A 149 13.48 27.89 -17.71
N GLY A 150 14.54 27.15 -17.39
CA GLY A 150 15.80 27.67 -16.86
C GLY A 150 15.96 27.60 -15.34
N THR A 151 14.94 27.19 -14.58
CA THR A 151 15.07 26.97 -13.14
C THR A 151 15.68 25.60 -12.82
N THR A 152 16.24 25.48 -11.61
CA THR A 152 16.74 24.22 -11.03
C THR A 152 15.95 23.81 -9.78
N THR A 153 14.98 24.64 -9.38
CA THR A 153 14.10 24.44 -8.23
C THR A 153 13.04 23.37 -8.51
N ALA A 154 12.29 22.97 -7.47
CA ALA A 154 11.24 21.96 -7.58
C ALA A 154 10.14 22.36 -8.59
N TYR A 155 9.78 23.64 -8.63
CA TYR A 155 8.79 24.22 -9.54
C TYR A 155 9.41 25.36 -10.35
N HIS A 156 8.80 25.74 -11.48
CA HIS A 156 9.27 26.93 -12.21
C HIS A 156 9.05 28.24 -11.43
N THR A 157 8.18 28.21 -10.41
CA THR A 157 7.90 29.31 -9.48
C THR A 157 8.90 29.41 -8.32
N GLY A 158 9.85 28.49 -8.22
CA GLY A 158 10.80 28.38 -7.11
C GLY A 158 10.63 27.08 -6.33
N ASP A 159 10.95 27.11 -5.03
CA ASP A 159 10.89 25.93 -4.16
C ASP A 159 9.48 25.60 -3.66
N THR A 160 8.53 26.54 -3.84
CA THR A 160 7.12 26.35 -3.48
C THR A 160 6.21 26.62 -4.68
N LEU A 161 5.04 25.96 -4.67
CA LEU A 161 4.04 26.09 -5.71
C LEU A 161 2.90 27.02 -5.22
N PRO A 162 2.58 28.13 -5.91
CA PRO A 162 1.47 29.01 -5.54
C PRO A 162 0.10 28.30 -5.55
N GLU A 163 -0.85 28.79 -4.75
CA GLU A 163 -2.17 28.18 -4.57
C GLU A 163 -2.98 28.04 -5.88
N GLU A 164 -2.79 28.96 -6.83
CA GLU A 164 -3.47 28.93 -8.14
C GLU A 164 -3.21 27.65 -8.95
N PHE A 165 -2.09 26.97 -8.71
CA PHE A 165 -1.74 25.70 -9.35
C PHE A 165 -2.27 24.47 -8.58
N GLN A 166 -2.67 24.64 -7.31
CA GLN A 166 -3.02 23.54 -6.40
C GLN A 166 -4.50 23.13 -6.52
N LYS A 167 -4.94 22.74 -7.71
CA LYS A 167 -6.34 22.40 -8.00
C LYS A 167 -6.77 21.11 -7.29
N ASN A 168 -7.42 21.24 -6.13
CA ASN A 168 -7.83 20.11 -5.28
C ASN A 168 -6.63 19.20 -4.90
N ALA A 169 -5.45 19.78 -4.63
CA ALA A 169 -4.20 19.03 -4.47
C ALA A 169 -4.12 18.21 -3.16
N ARG A 170 -4.75 17.02 -3.15
CA ARG A 170 -4.83 16.11 -2.00
C ARG A 170 -5.03 14.66 -2.44
N ILE A 171 -4.89 13.72 -1.51
CA ILE A 171 -5.34 12.33 -1.69
C ILE A 171 -6.85 12.32 -1.99
N THR A 172 -7.23 11.78 -3.15
CA THR A 172 -8.63 11.66 -3.60
C THR A 172 -9.09 10.20 -3.66
N TRP A 173 -10.32 9.95 -3.23
CA TRP A 173 -10.99 8.64 -3.36
C TRP A 173 -11.87 8.56 -4.61
N PHE A 174 -11.91 9.62 -5.41
CA PHE A 174 -12.90 9.75 -6.47
C PHE A 174 -12.62 8.79 -7.66
N PRO A 175 -13.65 8.21 -8.32
CA PRO A 175 -15.08 8.27 -8.01
C PRO A 175 -15.59 7.24 -6.98
N ASP A 176 -15.35 7.43 -5.67
CA ASP A 176 -16.00 6.66 -4.59
C ASP A 176 -17.24 7.40 -4.03
N PRO A 177 -18.48 6.95 -4.31
CA PRO A 177 -19.70 7.59 -3.81
C PRO A 177 -19.85 7.58 -2.28
N ALA A 178 -19.31 6.56 -1.60
CA ALA A 178 -19.38 6.43 -0.15
C ALA A 178 -18.43 7.42 0.55
N ARG A 179 -17.34 7.81 -0.11
CA ARG A 179 -16.33 8.74 0.43
C ARG A 179 -16.41 10.18 -0.13
N ARG A 180 -17.35 10.46 -1.04
CA ARG A 180 -17.65 11.81 -1.61
C ARG A 180 -17.93 12.94 -0.60
N ARG A 181 -18.08 12.65 0.70
CA ARG A 181 -18.50 13.63 1.72
C ARG A 181 -17.37 14.58 2.20
N ARG A 182 -16.16 14.52 1.65
CA ARG A 182 -14.98 15.29 2.11
C ARG A 182 -14.61 16.54 1.28
N GLY A 183 -15.56 17.14 0.54
CA GLY A 183 -15.35 18.40 -0.19
C GLY A 183 -15.81 18.33 -1.65
N ALA A 184 -15.66 19.44 -2.39
CA ALA A 184 -15.88 19.46 -3.83
C ALA A 184 -14.72 18.72 -4.52
N GLU A 185 -15.00 17.58 -5.17
CA GLU A 185 -13.99 16.79 -5.90
C GLU A 185 -13.76 17.35 -7.33
N PRO A 186 -14.81 17.65 -8.14
CA PRO A 186 -14.59 18.19 -9.48
C PRO A 186 -14.22 19.67 -9.46
N VAL A 187 -13.23 20.04 -10.25
CA VAL A 187 -12.74 21.42 -10.44
C VAL A 187 -12.72 21.79 -11.92
N PRO A 188 -12.88 23.08 -12.30
CA PRO A 188 -12.76 23.51 -13.69
C PRO A 188 -11.36 23.28 -14.24
N LEU A 189 -11.27 22.75 -15.46
CA LEU A 189 -10.01 22.43 -16.16
C LEU A 189 -9.69 23.44 -17.27
N VAL A 190 -10.15 24.69 -17.09
CA VAL A 190 -9.97 25.75 -18.08
C VAL A 190 -8.47 25.99 -18.24
N VAL A 191 -8.00 26.07 -19.48
CA VAL A 191 -6.59 26.31 -19.78
C VAL A 191 -6.23 27.80 -19.65
N ALA A 192 -4.92 28.08 -19.61
CA ALA A 192 -4.32 29.39 -19.39
C ALA A 192 -4.85 30.12 -18.14
N GLN A 193 -5.03 29.40 -17.04
CA GLN A 193 -5.52 30.01 -15.77
C GLN A 193 -4.40 30.33 -14.78
N THR A 194 -3.32 29.56 -14.82
CA THR A 194 -2.15 29.80 -13.96
C THR A 194 -1.18 30.78 -14.61
N THR A 195 -0.28 31.38 -13.83
CA THR A 195 0.77 32.24 -14.38
C THR A 195 1.69 31.44 -15.32
N ALA A 196 1.98 31.99 -16.50
CA ALA A 196 2.91 31.35 -17.44
C ALA A 196 4.34 31.33 -16.89
N ASN A 197 5.08 30.27 -17.20
CA ASN A 197 6.51 30.22 -16.90
C ASN A 197 7.30 31.24 -17.75
N PRO A 198 8.62 31.46 -17.49
CA PRO A 198 9.42 32.46 -18.22
C PRO A 198 9.46 32.32 -19.75
N TRP A 199 9.02 31.19 -20.31
CA TRP A 199 8.96 30.94 -21.76
C TRP A 199 7.54 31.09 -22.34
N GLY A 200 6.55 31.47 -21.53
CA GLY A 200 5.18 31.71 -21.98
C GLY A 200 4.30 30.46 -22.04
N LEU A 201 4.69 29.38 -21.34
CA LEU A 201 3.88 28.16 -21.22
C LEU A 201 3.02 28.24 -19.95
N PHE A 202 1.73 27.96 -20.11
CA PHE A 202 0.75 27.96 -19.03
C PHE A 202 0.51 26.54 -18.51
N ASP A 203 0.02 26.47 -17.26
CA ASP A 203 -0.51 25.25 -16.63
C ASP A 203 0.48 24.07 -16.61
N MET A 204 1.79 24.35 -16.58
CA MET A 204 2.85 23.34 -16.48
C MET A 204 2.84 22.54 -15.15
N HIS A 205 1.97 22.90 -14.20
CA HIS A 205 1.78 22.22 -12.92
C HIS A 205 0.28 22.11 -12.59
N GLY A 206 -0.22 20.88 -12.37
CA GLY A 206 -1.46 20.63 -11.62
C GLY A 206 -2.82 20.85 -12.32
N ASN A 207 -2.87 21.11 -13.63
CA ASN A 207 -4.16 21.16 -14.35
C ASN A 207 -4.59 19.75 -14.78
N VAL A 208 -3.86 19.13 -15.70
CA VAL A 208 -4.01 17.71 -16.07
C VAL A 208 -2.62 17.08 -16.23
N GLU A 209 -2.53 15.78 -15.99
CA GLU A 209 -1.34 15.00 -16.36
C GLU A 209 -1.21 14.98 -17.88
N GLU A 210 -0.01 15.11 -18.41
CA GLU A 210 0.20 15.23 -19.85
C GLU A 210 0.99 14.08 -20.44
N TRP A 211 0.41 13.42 -21.45
CA TRP A 211 1.10 12.38 -22.21
C TRP A 211 2.39 12.89 -22.85
N CYS A 212 3.48 12.18 -22.57
CA CYS A 212 4.74 12.29 -23.29
C CYS A 212 4.86 11.15 -24.31
N HIS A 213 5.75 11.32 -25.30
CA HIS A 213 6.01 10.29 -26.31
C HIS A 213 6.65 9.02 -25.72
N ASP A 214 7.46 9.19 -24.69
CA ASP A 214 8.36 8.19 -24.11
C ASP A 214 7.67 7.03 -23.40
N TRP A 215 8.28 5.86 -23.51
CA TRP A 215 8.04 4.75 -22.59
C TRP A 215 8.75 5.02 -21.26
N TYR A 216 8.08 4.69 -20.17
CA TYR A 216 8.62 4.85 -18.83
C TYR A 216 9.74 3.85 -18.55
N GLY A 217 10.78 4.30 -17.85
CA GLY A 217 11.91 3.48 -17.45
C GLY A 217 12.90 4.24 -16.55
N PRO A 218 13.88 3.53 -15.97
CA PRO A 218 14.85 4.12 -15.05
C PRO A 218 15.81 5.06 -15.78
N TYR A 219 16.16 6.17 -15.12
CA TYR A 219 17.21 7.08 -15.58
C TYR A 219 18.59 6.43 -15.52
N GLU A 220 19.49 6.90 -16.39
CA GLU A 220 20.90 6.51 -16.39
C GLU A 220 21.79 7.65 -15.91
N GLN A 221 22.93 7.29 -15.34
CA GLN A 221 23.97 8.27 -15.03
C GLN A 221 24.65 8.77 -16.32
N GLY A 222 25.13 10.01 -16.27
CA GLY A 222 25.95 10.60 -17.34
C GLY A 222 25.22 11.68 -18.14
N GLU A 223 25.96 12.39 -19.00
CA GLU A 223 25.37 13.41 -19.86
C GLU A 223 24.70 12.76 -21.08
N GLN A 224 23.49 13.22 -21.39
CA GLN A 224 22.71 12.74 -22.52
C GLN A 224 22.34 13.90 -23.45
N ALA A 225 22.26 13.63 -24.75
CA ALA A 225 21.82 14.59 -25.76
C ALA A 225 20.55 14.05 -26.42
N ASP A 226 19.47 14.83 -26.34
CA ASP A 226 18.12 14.46 -26.81
C ASP A 226 17.71 13.03 -26.41
N PRO A 227 17.79 12.64 -25.12
CA PRO A 227 17.53 11.28 -24.72
C PRO A 227 16.13 10.84 -25.13
N THR A 228 16.06 9.61 -25.60
CA THR A 228 14.83 8.91 -25.94
C THR A 228 14.63 7.73 -25.00
N TRP A 229 13.38 7.35 -24.80
CA TRP A 229 12.92 6.16 -24.08
C TRP A 229 13.72 4.86 -24.34
N ARG A 230 13.57 3.88 -23.43
CA ARG A 230 14.04 2.49 -23.62
C ARG A 230 13.13 1.72 -24.56
N TYR A 231 13.65 0.79 -25.34
CA TYR A 231 12.79 -0.10 -26.14
C TYR A 231 11.83 -0.86 -25.21
N GLY A 232 10.52 -0.67 -25.40
CA GLY A 232 9.50 -1.43 -24.67
C GLY A 232 9.14 -0.89 -23.28
N GLY A 233 8.46 -1.72 -22.49
CA GLY A 233 7.81 -1.35 -21.24
C GLY A 233 6.29 -1.47 -21.32
N ASP A 234 5.65 -1.44 -20.15
CA ASP A 234 4.18 -1.46 -20.03
C ASP A 234 3.59 -0.04 -20.03
N PHE A 235 4.33 0.96 -19.56
CA PHE A 235 3.80 2.29 -19.26
C PHE A 235 4.34 3.40 -20.16
N LYS A 236 3.48 4.36 -20.47
CA LYS A 236 3.85 5.64 -21.09
C LYS A 236 3.97 6.72 -20.02
N VAL A 237 4.93 7.63 -20.22
CA VAL A 237 5.18 8.72 -19.27
C VAL A 237 4.06 9.75 -19.33
N THR A 238 3.60 10.19 -18.17
CA THR A 238 2.85 11.43 -18.00
C THR A 238 3.61 12.40 -17.07
N ARG A 239 3.44 13.71 -17.31
CA ARG A 239 4.16 14.77 -16.57
C ARG A 239 3.22 15.88 -16.08
N GLY A 240 3.72 16.69 -15.13
CA GLY A 240 3.06 17.89 -14.59
C GLY A 240 2.09 17.64 -13.43
N GLY A 241 1.74 16.38 -13.19
CA GLY A 241 0.66 16.01 -12.30
C GLY A 241 -0.68 16.60 -12.77
N SER A 242 -1.74 16.33 -12.03
CA SER A 242 -3.09 16.78 -12.39
C SER A 242 -3.72 17.57 -11.26
N HIS A 243 -4.93 18.08 -11.53
CA HIS A 243 -5.85 18.33 -10.44
C HIS A 243 -6.04 17.06 -9.59
N SER A 244 -6.42 17.19 -8.32
CA SER A 244 -6.64 16.03 -7.44
C SER A 244 -5.40 15.17 -7.16
N THR A 245 -4.22 15.75 -7.32
CA THR A 245 -2.92 15.13 -7.03
C THR A 245 -2.17 15.99 -6.01
N GLU A 246 -1.51 15.38 -5.03
CA GLU A 246 -0.80 16.11 -3.98
C GLU A 246 0.33 16.97 -4.56
N VAL A 247 0.62 18.11 -3.90
CA VAL A 247 1.58 19.12 -4.39
C VAL A 247 2.95 18.54 -4.73
N ARG A 248 3.42 17.53 -3.98
CA ARG A 248 4.71 16.85 -4.24
C ARG A 248 4.82 16.23 -5.63
N PHE A 249 3.71 15.77 -6.21
CA PHE A 249 3.68 15.18 -7.55
C PHE A 249 3.51 16.22 -8.66
N LEU A 250 3.36 17.49 -8.31
CA LEU A 250 3.25 18.60 -9.26
C LEU A 250 4.62 19.21 -9.61
N ARG A 251 5.72 18.64 -9.11
CA ARG A 251 7.08 19.15 -9.37
C ARG A 251 7.47 18.97 -10.83
N SER A 252 8.40 19.79 -11.27
CA SER A 252 8.95 19.72 -12.63
C SER A 252 9.62 18.36 -12.89
N ALA A 253 10.31 17.82 -11.88
CA ALA A 253 11.03 16.56 -11.97
C ALA A 253 10.14 15.31 -11.87
N ASN A 254 8.92 15.44 -11.32
CA ASN A 254 8.04 14.30 -11.06
C ASN A 254 7.67 13.58 -12.35
N ARG A 255 7.61 12.26 -12.28
CA ARG A 255 7.30 11.38 -13.40
C ARG A 255 6.17 10.47 -13.00
N LEU A 256 5.09 10.50 -13.76
CA LEU A 256 4.00 9.55 -13.59
C LEU A 256 3.93 8.64 -14.82
N GLY A 257 3.11 7.61 -14.76
CA GLY A 257 2.85 6.78 -15.93
C GLY A 257 1.62 5.91 -15.75
N THR A 258 1.09 5.44 -16.88
CA THR A 258 0.06 4.41 -16.90
C THR A 258 0.11 3.68 -18.25
N LEU A 259 -0.72 2.65 -18.41
CA LEU A 259 -0.81 1.88 -19.64
C LEU A 259 -1.24 2.78 -20.81
N PRO A 260 -0.72 2.57 -22.02
CA PRO A 260 -0.99 3.47 -23.16
C PRO A 260 -2.45 3.51 -23.59
N GLU A 261 -3.24 2.47 -23.30
CA GLU A 261 -4.69 2.43 -23.55
C GLU A 261 -5.55 3.05 -22.43
N ASP A 262 -4.95 3.36 -21.28
CA ASP A 262 -5.67 3.95 -20.15
C ASP A 262 -6.14 5.37 -20.49
N LYS A 263 -7.32 5.72 -20.01
CA LYS A 263 -7.93 7.03 -20.20
C LYS A 263 -8.77 7.42 -18.98
N SER A 264 -8.15 8.21 -18.11
CA SER A 264 -8.79 8.73 -16.90
C SER A 264 -9.14 10.21 -17.03
N TRP A 265 -9.90 10.72 -16.06
CA TRP A 265 -10.26 12.13 -15.97
C TRP A 265 -9.09 13.04 -15.59
N LEU A 266 -7.92 12.46 -15.26
CA LEU A 266 -6.73 13.18 -14.84
C LEU A 266 -5.78 13.47 -15.99
N ILE A 267 -5.90 12.74 -17.11
CA ILE A 267 -4.89 12.72 -18.17
C ILE A 267 -5.41 13.42 -19.43
N GLY A 268 -4.63 14.38 -19.90
CA GLY A 268 -4.74 15.06 -21.19
C GLY A 268 -3.38 15.08 -21.90
N PHE A 269 -3.16 16.08 -22.75
CA PHE A 269 -1.88 16.25 -23.43
C PHE A 269 -1.70 17.65 -24.01
N ARG A 270 -0.45 18.00 -24.31
CA ARG A 270 -0.07 19.13 -25.16
C ARG A 270 0.78 18.67 -26.34
N VAL A 271 0.96 19.54 -27.33
CA VAL A 271 1.56 19.18 -28.62
C VAL A 271 2.80 20.04 -28.89
N VAL A 272 3.81 19.45 -29.54
CA VAL A 272 4.96 20.16 -30.08
C VAL A 272 5.05 20.03 -31.60
N ILE A 273 5.75 20.97 -32.23
CA ILE A 273 6.11 20.94 -33.65
C ILE A 273 7.62 20.79 -33.76
N GLY A 274 8.06 19.69 -34.35
CA GLY A 274 9.48 19.40 -34.55
C GLY A 274 9.74 17.92 -34.81
N GLU A 275 10.92 17.62 -35.37
CA GLU A 275 11.36 16.22 -35.51
C GLU A 275 11.47 15.56 -34.12
N LEU A 276 11.16 14.26 -34.04
CA LEU A 276 11.60 13.46 -32.90
C LEU A 276 13.14 13.37 -32.89
N PRO A 277 13.76 13.31 -31.70
CA PRO A 277 15.15 12.91 -31.60
C PRO A 277 15.43 11.59 -32.34
N LYS A 278 16.63 11.48 -32.92
CA LYS A 278 17.09 10.28 -33.65
C LYS A 278 18.10 9.47 -32.84
N THR A 279 18.16 9.75 -31.55
CA THR A 279 19.00 9.07 -30.56
C THR A 279 18.53 7.63 -30.44
N GLU A 280 19.47 6.70 -30.34
CA GLU A 280 19.12 5.29 -30.16
C GLU A 280 18.48 5.09 -28.78
N PRO A 281 17.40 4.31 -28.68
CA PRO A 281 16.81 3.94 -27.40
C PRO A 281 17.82 3.29 -26.46
N LEU A 282 17.68 3.58 -25.17
CA LEU A 282 18.47 2.93 -24.13
C LEU A 282 18.13 1.42 -24.05
N ALA A 283 19.10 0.61 -23.59
CA ALA A 283 18.93 -0.84 -23.45
C ALA A 283 17.81 -1.19 -22.45
N GLU A 284 17.24 -2.40 -22.55
CA GLU A 284 16.31 -2.87 -21.52
C GLU A 284 17.04 -3.02 -20.16
N PRO A 285 16.38 -2.69 -19.04
CA PRO A 285 16.97 -2.91 -17.72
C PRO A 285 17.08 -4.41 -17.43
N GLU A 286 18.04 -4.78 -16.59
CA GLU A 286 18.14 -6.15 -16.08
C GLU A 286 16.83 -6.58 -15.41
N PRO A 287 16.31 -7.80 -15.67
CA PRO A 287 15.08 -8.29 -15.04
C PRO A 287 15.19 -8.23 -13.50
N PRO A 288 14.09 -8.06 -12.76
CA PRO A 288 14.12 -8.09 -11.29
C PRO A 288 14.47 -9.50 -10.77
N LEU A 289 14.97 -9.59 -9.53
CA LEU A 289 15.49 -10.83 -8.93
C LEU A 289 14.50 -12.00 -9.03
N ASN A 290 13.22 -11.76 -8.81
CA ASN A 290 12.16 -12.77 -8.89
C ASN A 290 11.92 -13.36 -10.30
N GLN A 291 12.55 -12.78 -11.34
CA GLN A 291 12.51 -13.21 -12.74
C GLN A 291 13.88 -13.74 -13.23
N ARG A 292 14.94 -13.63 -12.42
CA ARG A 292 16.29 -14.13 -12.75
C ARG A 292 16.41 -15.62 -12.46
N ASP A 293 17.21 -16.29 -13.29
CA ASP A 293 17.60 -17.70 -13.12
C ASP A 293 16.42 -18.65 -12.90
N VAL A 294 15.27 -18.34 -13.52
CA VAL A 294 14.06 -19.17 -13.46
C VAL A 294 14.19 -20.34 -14.43
N ALA A 295 14.04 -21.56 -13.93
CA ALA A 295 13.96 -22.75 -14.77
C ALA A 295 12.67 -22.71 -15.60
N ARG A 296 12.79 -22.60 -16.93
CA ARG A 296 11.64 -22.35 -17.83
C ARG A 296 10.90 -23.63 -18.23
N ASP A 297 11.66 -24.66 -18.62
CA ASP A 297 11.12 -25.90 -19.21
C ASP A 297 11.27 -27.14 -18.32
N THR A 298 11.70 -26.95 -17.06
CA THR A 298 11.92 -28.08 -16.14
C THR A 298 10.68 -28.32 -15.32
N ARG A 299 10.06 -29.50 -15.46
CA ARG A 299 8.98 -29.95 -14.56
C ARG A 299 9.57 -30.91 -13.52
N PRO A 300 9.32 -30.68 -12.22
CA PRO A 300 9.69 -31.62 -11.19
C PRO A 300 9.04 -32.99 -11.36
N ASP A 301 9.68 -34.01 -10.78
CA ASP A 301 9.02 -35.27 -10.48
C ASP A 301 8.12 -35.09 -9.25
N TRP A 302 6.85 -34.79 -9.49
CA TRP A 302 5.86 -34.58 -8.43
C TRP A 302 5.69 -35.82 -7.52
N ALA A 303 6.02 -37.03 -8.00
CA ALA A 303 5.97 -38.24 -7.20
C ALA A 303 7.05 -38.29 -6.11
N ALA A 304 8.11 -37.47 -6.24
CA ALA A 304 9.14 -37.29 -5.21
C ALA A 304 8.71 -36.33 -4.09
N GLY A 305 7.54 -35.69 -4.21
CA GLY A 305 6.94 -34.85 -3.18
C GLY A 305 6.51 -35.62 -1.92
N PRO A 306 5.96 -34.93 -0.91
CA PRO A 306 5.51 -35.59 0.32
C PRO A 306 4.43 -36.66 0.04
N ASP A 307 4.51 -37.78 0.75
CA ASP A 307 3.51 -38.85 0.67
C ASP A 307 2.11 -38.32 1.05
N THR A 308 1.26 -38.16 0.03
CA THR A 308 -0.09 -37.60 0.17
C THR A 308 -1.04 -38.47 0.99
N ASN A 309 -0.65 -39.71 1.32
CA ASN A 309 -1.40 -40.59 2.20
C ASN A 309 -1.10 -40.36 3.69
N LYS A 310 -0.08 -39.57 4.02
CA LYS A 310 0.29 -39.22 5.40
C LYS A 310 0.02 -37.74 5.66
N PRO A 311 -0.38 -37.36 6.88
CA PRO A 311 -0.45 -35.95 7.26
C PRO A 311 0.88 -35.24 7.00
N TYR A 312 0.84 -34.16 6.23
CA TYR A 312 1.98 -33.30 5.95
C TYR A 312 1.69 -31.87 6.42
N PHE A 313 2.65 -31.28 7.12
CA PHE A 313 2.65 -29.87 7.49
C PHE A 313 4.09 -29.33 7.47
N LYS A 314 4.27 -28.13 6.94
CA LYS A 314 5.52 -27.39 6.94
C LYS A 314 5.25 -25.90 7.05
N GLY A 315 6.11 -25.21 7.80
CA GLY A 315 5.94 -23.81 8.17
C GLY A 315 6.04 -23.64 9.68
N PRO A 316 6.03 -22.39 10.17
CA PRO A 316 5.96 -21.13 9.42
C PRO A 316 7.22 -20.83 8.60
N ARG A 317 7.07 -20.27 7.40
CA ARG A 317 8.18 -19.73 6.57
C ARG A 317 7.92 -18.26 6.25
N VAL A 318 8.88 -17.38 6.49
CA VAL A 318 8.75 -15.94 6.15
C VAL A 318 9.09 -15.72 4.68
N TYR A 319 8.19 -15.06 3.93
CA TYR A 319 8.42 -14.68 2.53
C TYR A 319 8.60 -13.16 2.33
N ILE A 320 8.08 -12.34 3.24
CA ILE A 320 8.29 -10.90 3.23
C ILE A 320 9.61 -10.57 3.93
N LYS A 321 10.65 -10.34 3.13
CA LYS A 321 12.02 -10.04 3.61
C LYS A 321 12.50 -8.67 3.10
N VAL A 322 11.64 -7.66 3.19
CA VAL A 322 11.98 -6.28 2.76
C VAL A 322 13.03 -5.71 3.72
N PRO A 323 14.18 -5.21 3.23
CA PRO A 323 15.20 -4.62 4.10
C PRO A 323 14.64 -3.45 4.91
N GLN A 324 15.00 -3.37 6.19
CA GLN A 324 14.58 -2.29 7.08
C GLN A 324 15.03 -0.92 6.55
N GLY A 325 14.15 0.08 6.64
CA GLY A 325 14.43 1.45 6.17
C GLY A 325 14.33 1.62 4.66
N SER A 326 13.86 0.60 3.92
CA SER A 326 13.58 0.74 2.49
C SER A 326 12.48 1.77 2.26
N ASN A 327 12.73 2.73 1.37
CA ASN A 327 11.82 3.81 1.01
C ASN A 327 11.92 4.09 -0.50
N GLY A 328 11.25 3.25 -1.29
CA GLY A 328 11.27 3.28 -2.76
C GLY A 328 12.52 2.63 -3.34
N PRO A 329 12.39 1.73 -4.34
CA PRO A 329 11.15 1.18 -4.92
C PRO A 329 10.55 0.03 -4.09
N MET A 330 11.04 -0.20 -2.87
CA MET A 330 10.47 -1.13 -1.91
C MET A 330 10.23 -0.37 -0.61
N TYR A 331 9.17 -0.70 0.12
CA TYR A 331 8.81 0.00 1.34
C TYR A 331 8.74 -1.00 2.50
N SER A 332 9.58 -0.81 3.51
CA SER A 332 9.60 -1.73 4.66
C SER A 332 8.39 -1.59 5.58
N GLU A 333 7.67 -0.48 5.44
CA GLU A 333 6.70 -0.01 6.42
C GLU A 333 5.35 -0.72 6.38
N HIS A 334 4.81 -0.96 5.19
CA HIS A 334 3.49 -1.58 5.01
C HIS A 334 3.54 -2.60 3.87
N ASN A 335 3.36 -3.88 4.19
CA ASN A 335 3.45 -4.99 3.24
C ASN A 335 2.29 -5.97 3.44
N HIS A 336 1.31 -6.00 2.54
CA HIS A 336 0.02 -6.67 2.75
C HIS A 336 -0.65 -7.14 1.44
N ASP A 337 -1.83 -7.75 1.58
CA ASP A 337 -2.69 -8.27 0.50
C ASP A 337 -1.96 -9.14 -0.54
N PRO A 338 -1.54 -10.36 -0.14
CA PRO A 338 -0.70 -11.17 -0.99
C PRO A 338 -1.49 -12.06 -1.95
N ALA A 339 -0.82 -12.52 -3.00
CA ALA A 339 -1.25 -13.59 -3.88
C ALA A 339 -0.13 -14.63 -4.07
N LEU A 340 -0.50 -15.88 -4.34
CA LEU A 340 0.41 -17.02 -4.41
C LEU A 340 0.07 -17.94 -5.57
N VAL A 341 1.09 -18.44 -6.26
CA VAL A 341 0.91 -19.48 -7.28
C VAL A 341 2.00 -20.54 -7.20
N ASP A 342 1.61 -21.79 -7.43
CA ASP A 342 2.50 -22.91 -7.76
C ASP A 342 2.84 -22.87 -9.25
N CYS A 343 4.10 -22.56 -9.58
CA CYS A 343 4.56 -22.37 -10.94
C CYS A 343 4.70 -23.74 -11.66
N PRO A 344 4.66 -23.77 -13.00
CA PRO A 344 4.87 -25.01 -13.78
C PRO A 344 6.18 -25.75 -13.46
N ASN A 345 7.22 -25.02 -13.03
CA ASN A 345 8.52 -25.56 -12.62
C ASN A 345 8.61 -25.99 -11.15
N GLY A 346 7.52 -25.88 -10.39
CA GLY A 346 7.43 -26.20 -8.95
C GLY A 346 7.95 -25.11 -8.01
N ASP A 347 8.42 -23.98 -8.53
CA ASP A 347 8.66 -22.83 -7.68
C ASP A 347 7.32 -22.30 -7.16
N LEU A 348 7.32 -21.75 -5.95
CA LEU A 348 6.23 -20.86 -5.53
C LEU A 348 6.63 -19.42 -5.84
N LEU A 349 5.70 -18.66 -6.43
CA LEU A 349 5.83 -17.22 -6.60
C LEU A 349 4.77 -16.53 -5.75
N ALA A 350 5.22 -15.68 -4.84
CA ALA A 350 4.35 -14.84 -4.02
C ALA A 350 4.51 -13.38 -4.42
N ILE A 351 3.40 -12.66 -4.51
CA ILE A 351 3.37 -11.20 -4.72
C ILE A 351 2.51 -10.53 -3.66
N TRP A 352 2.78 -9.26 -3.35
CA TRP A 352 2.05 -8.46 -2.37
C TRP A 352 2.29 -6.97 -2.64
N TYR A 353 1.41 -6.10 -2.15
CA TYR A 353 1.70 -4.66 -2.22
C TYR A 353 2.66 -4.22 -1.12
N SER A 354 3.50 -3.24 -1.42
CA SER A 354 4.44 -2.58 -0.53
C SER A 354 4.25 -1.06 -0.62
N CYS A 355 4.08 -0.37 0.50
CA CYS A 355 3.86 1.08 0.53
C CYS A 355 4.31 1.73 1.84
N TRP A 356 4.36 3.07 1.84
CA TRP A 356 4.41 3.88 3.06
C TRP A 356 3.02 3.92 3.71
N ASP A 357 2.01 4.35 2.94
CA ASP A 357 0.61 4.34 3.36
C ASP A 357 -0.28 3.74 2.25
N GLU A 358 -1.28 2.98 2.67
CA GLU A 358 -2.17 2.23 1.78
C GLU A 358 -2.90 3.13 0.73
N PRO A 359 -3.28 4.39 1.03
CA PRO A 359 -3.87 5.30 0.06
C PRO A 359 -2.85 5.97 -0.88
N GLY A 360 -1.55 5.80 -0.64
CA GLY A 360 -0.48 6.48 -1.37
C GLY A 360 -0.39 6.11 -2.85
N ARG A 361 0.19 7.00 -3.66
CA ARG A 361 0.45 6.73 -5.09
C ARG A 361 1.73 5.91 -5.29
N GLU A 362 2.55 5.79 -4.25
CA GLU A 362 3.80 5.03 -4.25
C GLU A 362 3.63 3.53 -4.01
N LEU A 363 2.39 3.07 -3.84
CA LEU A 363 2.07 1.68 -3.53
C LEU A 363 2.39 0.81 -4.75
N THR A 364 3.33 -0.12 -4.56
CA THR A 364 3.93 -0.95 -5.61
C THR A 364 3.72 -2.44 -5.34
N ILE A 365 3.87 -3.32 -6.34
CA ILE A 365 3.86 -4.78 -6.14
C ILE A 365 5.28 -5.34 -6.07
N LEU A 366 5.57 -6.05 -4.98
CA LEU A 366 6.80 -6.82 -4.81
C LEU A 366 6.55 -8.31 -5.02
N ALA A 367 7.62 -9.05 -5.34
CA ALA A 367 7.61 -10.49 -5.46
C ALA A 367 8.76 -11.12 -4.68
N SER A 368 8.53 -12.34 -4.20
CA SER A 368 9.57 -13.28 -3.75
C SER A 368 9.25 -14.67 -4.27
N ARG A 369 10.30 -15.49 -4.44
CA ARG A 369 10.20 -16.84 -4.97
C ARG A 369 10.75 -17.84 -3.97
N LEU A 370 10.06 -18.98 -3.82
CA LEU A 370 10.59 -20.17 -3.16
C LEU A 370 10.91 -21.18 -4.23
N ARG A 371 12.20 -21.42 -4.46
CA ARG A 371 12.64 -22.38 -5.47
C ARG A 371 12.17 -23.80 -5.12
N TYR A 372 11.83 -24.60 -6.12
CA TYR A 372 11.45 -26.00 -5.90
C TYR A 372 12.55 -26.73 -5.11
N GLY A 373 12.15 -27.39 -4.01
CA GLY A 373 13.07 -28.08 -3.10
C GLY A 373 13.83 -27.19 -2.10
N ALA A 374 13.71 -25.86 -2.18
CA ALA A 374 14.35 -24.96 -1.24
C ALA A 374 13.58 -24.84 0.10
N GLU A 375 14.31 -24.43 1.14
CA GLU A 375 13.76 -24.20 2.48
C GLU A 375 13.38 -22.76 2.76
N GLN A 376 13.98 -21.82 2.03
CA GLN A 376 13.85 -20.39 2.29
C GLN A 376 13.42 -19.63 1.04
N TRP A 377 12.51 -18.67 1.24
CA TRP A 377 12.16 -17.68 0.23
C TRP A 377 13.35 -16.76 -0.07
N GLU A 378 13.48 -16.36 -1.33
CA GLU A 378 14.48 -15.39 -1.79
C GLU A 378 14.17 -13.97 -1.26
N PRO A 379 15.15 -13.06 -1.22
CA PRO A 379 14.90 -11.64 -1.00
C PRO A 379 13.88 -11.08 -2.01
N PRO A 380 13.06 -10.09 -1.64
CA PRO A 380 12.08 -9.52 -2.54
C PRO A 380 12.73 -8.63 -3.62
N SER A 381 12.00 -8.44 -4.72
CA SER A 381 12.25 -7.39 -5.71
C SER A 381 10.94 -6.85 -6.26
N VAL A 382 10.98 -5.67 -6.88
CA VAL A 382 9.84 -5.08 -7.60
C VAL A 382 9.34 -6.08 -8.65
N PHE A 383 8.03 -6.30 -8.68
CA PHE A 383 7.37 -7.22 -9.60
C PHE A 383 6.70 -6.47 -10.75
N TRP A 384 5.86 -5.50 -10.40
CA TRP A 384 5.11 -4.66 -11.31
C TRP A 384 4.74 -3.37 -10.59
N ASP A 385 5.00 -2.22 -11.22
CA ASP A 385 4.88 -0.91 -10.59
C ASP A 385 4.39 0.14 -11.59
N GLY A 386 3.12 0.51 -11.49
CA GLY A 386 2.52 1.63 -12.20
C GLY A 386 3.08 2.95 -11.63
N PRO A 387 3.85 3.73 -12.41
CA PRO A 387 4.56 4.88 -11.85
C PRO A 387 3.60 5.94 -11.29
N ASP A 388 3.71 6.22 -9.99
CA ASP A 388 2.81 7.09 -9.23
C ASP A 388 1.32 6.71 -9.37
N ARG A 389 1.04 5.40 -9.40
CA ARG A 389 -0.30 4.81 -9.34
C ARG A 389 -0.39 3.87 -8.14
N ASN A 390 -1.55 3.86 -7.49
CA ASN A 390 -1.81 2.89 -6.42
C ASN A 390 -2.09 1.51 -7.03
N ASP A 391 -1.11 0.60 -6.99
CA ASP A 391 -1.19 -0.76 -7.51
C ASP A 391 -1.81 -1.74 -6.52
N HIS A 392 -3.13 -1.76 -6.44
CA HIS A 392 -3.82 -2.43 -5.36
C HIS A 392 -4.33 -3.84 -5.71
N ALA A 393 -4.46 -4.69 -4.68
CA ALA A 393 -5.09 -6.02 -4.77
C ALA A 393 -4.53 -6.91 -5.89
N PRO A 394 -3.26 -7.36 -5.75
CA PRO A 394 -2.68 -8.30 -6.71
C PRO A 394 -3.33 -9.68 -6.64
N ALA A 395 -3.33 -10.40 -7.76
CA ALA A 395 -3.79 -11.77 -7.88
C ALA A 395 -2.90 -12.58 -8.85
N LEU A 396 -2.71 -13.88 -8.54
CA LEU A 396 -1.93 -14.81 -9.34
C LEU A 396 -2.66 -16.14 -9.51
N TRP A 397 -2.54 -16.72 -10.70
CA TRP A 397 -3.18 -17.99 -10.98
C TRP A 397 -2.45 -18.79 -12.04
N TYR A 398 -2.25 -20.07 -11.79
CA TYR A 398 -1.72 -20.99 -12.78
C TYR A 398 -2.86 -21.83 -13.35
N ASN A 399 -2.92 -21.89 -14.68
CA ASN A 399 -3.96 -22.62 -15.40
C ASN A 399 -3.83 -24.16 -15.27
N GLY A 400 -2.79 -24.68 -14.59
CA GLY A 400 -2.57 -26.12 -14.46
C GLY A 400 -1.97 -26.77 -15.71
N ARG A 401 -1.70 -26.00 -16.77
CA ARG A 401 -1.10 -26.46 -18.03
C ARG A 401 0.29 -25.85 -18.24
N ASP A 402 0.35 -24.57 -18.56
CA ASP A 402 1.55 -23.86 -19.04
C ASP A 402 1.60 -22.37 -18.68
N THR A 403 0.47 -21.76 -18.30
CA THR A 403 0.34 -20.30 -18.23
C THR A 403 0.00 -19.83 -16.84
N ILE A 404 0.82 -18.92 -16.32
CA ILE A 404 0.56 -18.13 -15.13
C ILE A 404 -0.10 -16.82 -15.56
N TYR A 405 -1.17 -16.44 -14.89
CA TYR A 405 -1.90 -15.20 -15.05
C TYR A 405 -1.59 -14.33 -13.84
N HIS A 406 -1.31 -13.06 -14.12
CA HIS A 406 -1.20 -12.00 -13.13
C HIS A 406 -2.31 -11.00 -13.39
N PHE A 407 -3.02 -10.64 -12.32
CA PHE A 407 -4.00 -9.59 -12.33
C PHE A 407 -3.66 -8.57 -11.26
N ASN A 408 -3.95 -7.29 -11.51
CA ASN A 408 -3.74 -6.23 -10.54
C ASN A 408 -4.79 -5.13 -10.69
N GLY A 409 -5.15 -4.48 -9.59
CA GLY A 409 -5.86 -3.21 -9.64
C GLY A 409 -4.90 -2.07 -9.93
N LEU A 410 -5.20 -1.26 -10.93
CA LEU A 410 -4.43 -0.05 -11.27
C LEU A 410 -5.31 1.17 -11.03
N SER A 411 -4.94 2.03 -10.08
CA SER A 411 -5.73 3.25 -9.81
C SER A 411 -5.47 4.31 -10.86
N ALA A 412 -6.46 5.15 -11.16
CA ALA A 412 -6.23 6.37 -11.93
C ALA A 412 -5.51 7.41 -11.06
N ALA A 413 -5.77 7.39 -9.75
CA ALA A 413 -5.36 8.41 -8.79
C ALA A 413 -4.64 7.78 -7.59
N ALA A 414 -4.59 8.53 -6.47
CA ALA A 414 -4.30 7.92 -5.18
C ALA A 414 -5.41 6.94 -4.78
N THR A 415 -5.12 6.06 -3.83
CA THR A 415 -6.07 5.13 -3.18
C THR A 415 -6.60 3.99 -4.06
N TRP A 416 -7.22 3.02 -3.40
CA TRP A 416 -7.95 1.91 -4.02
C TRP A 416 -9.40 2.24 -4.41
N GLY A 417 -9.78 3.52 -4.39
CA GLY A 417 -11.15 3.95 -4.67
C GLY A 417 -11.58 3.85 -6.14
N SER A 418 -10.62 3.84 -7.07
CA SER A 418 -10.88 3.95 -8.51
C SER A 418 -9.94 3.10 -9.36
N LEU A 419 -10.03 1.80 -9.16
CA LEU A 419 -9.18 0.82 -9.85
C LEU A 419 -9.79 0.42 -11.20
N ALA A 420 -8.94 0.32 -12.21
CA ALA A 420 -9.14 -0.54 -13.37
C ALA A 420 -8.47 -1.89 -13.10
N THR A 421 -8.79 -2.93 -13.87
CA THR A 421 -8.16 -4.25 -13.73
C THR A 421 -7.22 -4.52 -14.89
N VAL A 422 -5.97 -4.84 -14.55
CA VAL A 422 -4.89 -5.19 -15.46
C VAL A 422 -4.71 -6.70 -15.50
N MET A 423 -4.28 -7.23 -16.65
CA MET A 423 -3.84 -8.61 -16.80
C MET A 423 -2.50 -8.74 -17.54
N ARG A 424 -1.68 -9.70 -17.11
CA ARG A 424 -0.47 -10.19 -17.78
C ARG A 424 -0.42 -11.71 -17.72
N THR A 425 0.37 -12.32 -18.60
CA THR A 425 0.57 -13.77 -18.62
C THR A 425 2.04 -14.14 -18.73
N SER A 426 2.42 -15.30 -18.21
CA SER A 426 3.75 -15.89 -18.37
C SER A 426 3.61 -17.36 -18.76
N THR A 427 4.40 -17.80 -19.74
CA THR A 427 4.43 -19.18 -20.24
C THR A 427 5.75 -19.90 -19.94
N ASP A 428 6.62 -19.26 -19.16
CA ASP A 428 7.97 -19.73 -18.82
C ASP A 428 8.23 -19.70 -17.31
N SER A 429 7.19 -20.04 -16.54
CA SER A 429 7.21 -20.10 -15.07
C SER A 429 7.50 -18.77 -14.39
N GLY A 430 7.08 -17.65 -14.99
CA GLY A 430 7.22 -16.31 -14.43
C GLY A 430 8.59 -15.67 -14.68
N ALA A 431 9.38 -16.21 -15.62
CA ALA A 431 10.67 -15.65 -16.01
C ALA A 431 10.49 -14.42 -16.91
N THR A 432 9.49 -14.44 -17.78
CA THR A 432 9.07 -13.30 -18.60
C THR A 432 7.55 -13.18 -18.59
N TRP A 433 7.07 -11.97 -18.90
CA TRP A 433 5.65 -11.64 -18.86
C TRP A 433 5.23 -10.93 -20.14
N SER A 434 4.02 -11.22 -20.62
CA SER A 434 3.37 -10.47 -21.69
C SER A 434 3.23 -8.99 -21.30
N ARG A 435 2.98 -8.13 -22.27
CA ARG A 435 2.58 -6.74 -21.99
C ARG A 435 1.34 -6.72 -21.10
N ALA A 436 1.32 -5.78 -20.17
CA ALA A 436 0.14 -5.43 -19.41
C ALA A 436 -0.95 -4.89 -20.34
N ARG A 437 -2.20 -5.26 -20.03
CA ARG A 437 -3.37 -4.66 -20.66
C ARG A 437 -4.54 -4.50 -19.71
N LEU A 438 -5.35 -3.48 -19.94
CA LEU A 438 -6.63 -3.32 -19.24
C LEU A 438 -7.62 -4.40 -19.70
N ILE A 439 -8.22 -5.11 -18.75
CA ILE A 439 -9.30 -6.10 -19.00
C ILE A 439 -10.66 -5.64 -18.46
N ILE A 440 -10.66 -4.78 -17.44
CA ILE A 440 -11.83 -4.04 -16.94
C ILE A 440 -11.37 -2.57 -16.86
N PRO A 441 -11.45 -1.82 -17.98
CA PRO A 441 -10.77 -0.52 -18.12
C PRO A 441 -11.44 0.63 -17.37
N ASP A 442 -12.69 0.46 -16.95
CA ASP A 442 -13.39 1.51 -16.22
C ASP A 442 -12.88 1.64 -14.78
N HIS A 443 -12.19 2.76 -14.52
CA HIS A 443 -11.82 3.19 -13.17
C HIS A 443 -13.06 3.46 -12.33
N TRP A 444 -13.45 2.49 -11.51
CA TRP A 444 -14.68 2.54 -10.73
C TRP A 444 -14.47 2.06 -9.30
N TYR A 445 -15.42 2.44 -8.43
CA TYR A 445 -15.45 1.99 -7.05
C TYR A 445 -15.67 0.48 -6.96
N GLY A 446 -14.87 -0.17 -6.10
CA GLY A 446 -15.01 -1.58 -5.76
C GLY A 446 -14.12 -2.52 -6.57
N ARG A 447 -13.29 -2.07 -7.51
CA ARG A 447 -12.50 -3.00 -8.36
C ARG A 447 -11.26 -3.65 -7.69
N GLN A 448 -11.27 -3.84 -6.36
CA GLN A 448 -10.23 -4.59 -5.67
C GLN A 448 -10.42 -6.09 -5.97
N LEU A 449 -9.42 -6.72 -6.58
CA LEU A 449 -9.46 -8.15 -6.85
C LEU A 449 -9.48 -8.97 -5.56
N SER A 450 -10.10 -10.13 -5.63
CA SER A 450 -10.11 -11.12 -4.55
C SER A 450 -9.57 -12.45 -5.05
N GLU A 451 -8.82 -13.12 -4.17
CA GLU A 451 -8.28 -14.46 -4.38
C GLU A 451 -9.22 -15.52 -3.77
N PRO A 452 -9.29 -16.74 -4.34
CA PRO A 452 -8.54 -17.20 -5.49
C PRO A 452 -9.26 -16.99 -6.84
N VAL A 453 -8.47 -17.02 -7.91
CA VAL A 453 -8.93 -17.17 -9.29
C VAL A 453 -9.05 -18.66 -9.63
N PHE A 454 -10.03 -19.04 -10.44
CA PHE A 454 -10.21 -20.45 -10.85
C PHE A 454 -10.75 -20.59 -12.27
N ARG A 455 -10.64 -21.81 -12.82
CA ARG A 455 -11.29 -22.21 -14.06
C ARG A 455 -12.63 -22.87 -13.74
N ALA A 456 -13.70 -22.38 -14.35
CA ALA A 456 -15.02 -22.97 -14.27
C ALA A 456 -15.17 -24.19 -15.19
N ASN A 457 -16.21 -25.01 -14.97
CA ASN A 457 -16.53 -26.20 -15.76
C ASN A 457 -16.84 -25.90 -17.24
N ASP A 458 -17.23 -24.66 -17.57
CA ASP A 458 -17.40 -24.20 -18.96
C ASP A 458 -16.09 -23.65 -19.56
N GLU A 459 -14.95 -23.98 -18.94
CA GLU A 459 -13.59 -23.52 -19.25
C GLU A 459 -13.34 -22.03 -19.04
N SER A 460 -14.32 -21.28 -18.52
CA SER A 460 -14.11 -19.84 -18.27
C SER A 460 -13.11 -19.60 -17.14
N ILE A 461 -12.24 -18.62 -17.30
CA ILE A 461 -11.46 -18.05 -16.18
C ILE A 461 -12.41 -17.16 -15.38
N VAL A 462 -12.41 -17.31 -14.06
CA VAL A 462 -13.28 -16.55 -13.15
C VAL A 462 -12.44 -15.76 -12.16
N ILE A 463 -12.65 -14.45 -12.13
CA ILE A 463 -12.09 -13.53 -11.13
C ILE A 463 -13.22 -12.85 -10.36
N THR A 464 -12.92 -12.38 -9.16
CA THR A 464 -13.84 -11.58 -8.35
C THR A 464 -13.23 -10.23 -8.00
N VAL A 465 -14.09 -9.22 -7.94
CA VAL A 465 -13.76 -7.88 -7.47
C VAL A 465 -14.75 -7.44 -6.40
N ASP A 466 -14.34 -6.55 -5.51
CA ASP A 466 -15.24 -5.94 -4.52
C ASP A 466 -16.41 -5.16 -5.18
N GLY A 467 -17.44 -4.86 -4.39
CA GLY A 467 -18.54 -4.01 -4.85
C GLY A 467 -19.44 -4.66 -5.92
N PRO A 468 -20.19 -3.83 -6.68
CA PRO A 468 -21.18 -4.32 -7.65
C PRO A 468 -20.49 -4.88 -8.90
N ASN A 469 -21.18 -5.80 -9.56
CA ASN A 469 -20.63 -6.63 -10.64
C ASN A 469 -19.41 -7.41 -10.13
N THR A 470 -19.62 -8.22 -9.09
CA THR A 470 -18.55 -8.88 -8.33
C THR A 470 -17.81 -9.92 -9.17
N LEU A 471 -18.53 -10.74 -9.94
CA LEU A 471 -17.95 -11.85 -10.71
C LEU A 471 -17.61 -11.43 -12.15
N TRP A 472 -16.43 -11.79 -12.64
CA TRP A 472 -16.04 -11.58 -14.03
C TRP A 472 -15.50 -12.86 -14.64
N MET A 473 -15.92 -13.13 -15.87
CA MET A 473 -15.62 -14.37 -16.57
C MET A 473 -15.00 -14.09 -17.93
N SER A 474 -14.06 -14.94 -18.35
CA SER A 474 -13.49 -14.93 -19.70
C SER A 474 -13.50 -16.33 -20.30
N ARG A 475 -13.98 -16.46 -21.54
CA ARG A 475 -14.11 -17.74 -22.28
C ARG A 475 -13.04 -17.94 -23.35
N ASP A 476 -12.14 -16.98 -23.47
CA ASP A 476 -11.14 -16.87 -24.54
C ASP A 476 -9.77 -16.56 -23.95
N GLU A 477 -9.44 -17.23 -22.84
CA GLU A 477 -8.16 -17.17 -22.14
C GLU A 477 -7.76 -15.72 -21.75
N GLY A 478 -8.76 -14.94 -21.34
CA GLY A 478 -8.62 -13.58 -20.84
C GLY A 478 -8.75 -12.50 -21.91
N LEU A 479 -8.96 -12.82 -23.20
CA LEU A 479 -9.07 -11.80 -24.26
C LEU A 479 -10.25 -10.86 -24.04
N THR A 480 -11.43 -11.40 -23.75
CA THR A 480 -12.65 -10.66 -23.42
C THR A 480 -13.20 -11.07 -22.07
N TRP A 481 -13.84 -10.12 -21.38
CA TRP A 481 -14.40 -10.32 -20.04
C TRP A 481 -15.84 -9.85 -19.97
N PHE A 482 -16.68 -10.58 -19.25
CA PHE A 482 -18.07 -10.22 -19.00
C PHE A 482 -18.46 -10.51 -17.56
N ASN A 483 -19.41 -9.74 -17.03
CA ASN A 483 -20.10 -10.07 -15.79
C ASN A 483 -21.39 -10.85 -16.12
N PRO A 484 -21.66 -12.01 -15.50
CA PRO A 484 -22.85 -12.81 -15.81
C PRO A 484 -24.17 -12.25 -15.25
N GLY A 485 -24.12 -11.22 -14.41
CA GLY A 485 -25.26 -10.48 -13.88
C GLY A 485 -25.47 -10.61 -12.36
N GLY A 486 -25.00 -11.69 -11.74
CA GLY A 486 -25.16 -11.94 -10.31
C GLY A 486 -24.04 -11.32 -9.47
N ASP A 487 -24.40 -10.89 -8.26
CA ASP A 487 -23.48 -10.29 -7.29
C ASP A 487 -23.33 -11.15 -6.04
N ILE A 488 -22.11 -11.18 -5.51
CA ILE A 488 -21.81 -11.79 -4.22
C ILE A 488 -21.65 -10.65 -3.20
N PRO A 489 -22.51 -10.57 -2.16
CA PRO A 489 -22.50 -9.44 -1.25
C PRO A 489 -21.23 -9.40 -0.42
N GLY A 490 -20.78 -8.19 -0.10
CA GLY A 490 -19.62 -7.96 0.77
C GLY A 490 -18.37 -7.61 -0.02
N ASN A 491 -17.23 -7.88 0.59
CA ASN A 491 -15.90 -7.56 0.08
C ASN A 491 -15.00 -8.79 0.21
N HIS A 492 -13.88 -8.81 -0.50
CA HIS A 492 -12.80 -9.79 -0.38
C HIS A 492 -13.34 -11.23 -0.41
N CYS A 493 -14.12 -11.53 -1.45
CA CYS A 493 -14.86 -12.76 -1.56
C CYS A 493 -13.95 -13.91 -2.01
N GLY A 494 -13.90 -14.99 -1.22
CA GLY A 494 -13.37 -16.26 -1.68
C GLY A 494 -14.46 -17.03 -2.44
N VAL A 495 -14.16 -17.47 -3.67
CA VAL A 495 -15.11 -18.18 -4.55
C VAL A 495 -14.49 -19.45 -5.11
N ALA A 496 -15.31 -20.49 -5.24
CA ALA A 496 -14.95 -21.71 -5.93
C ALA A 496 -16.18 -22.29 -6.67
N GLN A 497 -15.95 -23.26 -7.55
CA GLN A 497 -17.02 -24.04 -8.18
C GLN A 497 -16.94 -25.52 -7.78
N LEU A 498 -18.11 -26.15 -7.61
CA LEU A 498 -18.26 -27.58 -7.37
C LEU A 498 -18.37 -28.33 -8.70
N ASP A 499 -18.18 -29.66 -8.67
CA ASP A 499 -18.20 -30.49 -9.89
C ASP A 499 -19.55 -30.45 -10.64
N ASP A 500 -20.65 -30.17 -9.94
CA ASP A 500 -21.98 -30.01 -10.54
C ASP A 500 -22.22 -28.63 -11.20
N GLY A 501 -21.22 -27.75 -11.18
CA GLY A 501 -21.28 -26.39 -11.73
C GLY A 501 -21.76 -25.33 -10.74
N THR A 502 -22.11 -25.71 -9.51
CA THR A 502 -22.53 -24.75 -8.46
C THR A 502 -21.35 -23.86 -8.06
N ILE A 503 -21.55 -22.54 -8.14
CA ILE A 503 -20.58 -21.55 -7.64
C ILE A 503 -20.91 -21.24 -6.17
N VAL A 504 -19.88 -21.32 -5.32
CA VAL A 504 -19.96 -21.08 -3.88
C VAL A 504 -19.03 -19.92 -3.53
N GLY A 505 -19.58 -18.90 -2.87
CA GLY A 505 -18.82 -17.73 -2.40
C GLY A 505 -18.99 -17.50 -0.90
N ILE A 506 -17.91 -17.09 -0.23
CA ILE A 506 -17.92 -16.63 1.16
C ILE A 506 -17.22 -15.28 1.22
N SER A 507 -17.93 -14.27 1.75
CA SER A 507 -17.45 -12.89 1.72
C SER A 507 -17.30 -12.26 3.09
N ARG A 508 -16.38 -11.31 3.18
CA ARG A 508 -16.30 -10.40 4.30
C ARG A 508 -17.53 -9.50 4.37
N THR A 509 -18.04 -9.27 5.59
CA THR A 509 -19.24 -8.47 5.84
C THR A 509 -19.10 -7.64 7.11
N LYS A 510 -19.83 -6.52 7.18
CA LYS A 510 -20.03 -5.73 8.41
C LYS A 510 -21.49 -5.68 8.84
N ARG A 511 -22.38 -6.40 8.13
CA ARG A 511 -23.84 -6.24 8.26
C ARG A 511 -24.51 -7.43 8.95
N THR A 512 -23.89 -8.60 8.92
CA THR A 512 -24.42 -9.87 9.44
C THR A 512 -23.55 -10.41 10.57
N LYS A 513 -24.10 -11.36 11.34
CA LYS A 513 -23.39 -12.01 12.46
C LYS A 513 -22.38 -13.07 12.04
N THR A 514 -22.50 -13.57 10.82
CA THR A 514 -21.57 -14.51 10.20
C THR A 514 -21.33 -14.10 8.75
N MET A 515 -20.28 -14.64 8.13
CA MET A 515 -20.03 -14.40 6.71
C MET A 515 -21.14 -15.05 5.88
N PRO A 516 -21.68 -14.35 4.86
CA PRO A 516 -22.69 -14.92 3.98
C PRO A 516 -22.09 -16.02 3.12
N LEU A 517 -22.81 -17.14 3.01
CA LEU A 517 -22.66 -18.16 1.99
C LEU A 517 -23.51 -17.75 0.79
N SER A 518 -22.89 -17.64 -0.37
CA SER A 518 -23.57 -17.28 -1.62
C SER A 518 -23.49 -18.46 -2.59
N ILE A 519 -24.64 -18.89 -3.08
CA ILE A 519 -24.76 -20.07 -3.95
C ILE A 519 -25.42 -19.67 -5.26
N SER A 520 -24.76 -19.96 -6.38
CA SER A 520 -25.33 -19.86 -7.72
C SER A 520 -25.32 -21.23 -8.41
N THR A 521 -26.45 -21.59 -9.00
CA THR A 521 -26.63 -22.84 -9.78
C THR A 521 -26.83 -22.57 -11.27
N ASP A 522 -26.74 -21.31 -11.69
CA ASP A 522 -27.00 -20.83 -13.05
C ASP A 522 -25.79 -20.10 -13.66
N ASN A 523 -24.58 -20.52 -13.25
CA ASN A 523 -23.29 -19.99 -13.69
C ASN A 523 -23.10 -18.50 -13.37
N GLY A 524 -23.46 -18.09 -12.16
CA GLY A 524 -23.23 -16.75 -11.63
C GLY A 524 -24.26 -15.71 -12.07
N LYS A 525 -25.35 -16.09 -12.75
CA LYS A 525 -26.40 -15.15 -13.17
C LYS A 525 -27.26 -14.69 -11.99
N THR A 526 -27.55 -15.60 -11.06
CA THR A 526 -28.27 -15.29 -9.83
C THR A 526 -27.65 -16.02 -8.64
N PHE A 527 -27.78 -15.42 -7.44
CA PHE A 527 -27.29 -16.00 -6.20
C PHE A 527 -28.42 -16.09 -5.16
N THR A 528 -28.35 -17.16 -4.38
CA THR A 528 -29.10 -17.33 -3.12
C THR A 528 -28.14 -17.20 -1.95
N TYR A 529 -28.63 -16.69 -0.83
CA TYR A 529 -27.79 -16.33 0.32
C TYR A 529 -28.27 -17.03 1.59
N SER A 530 -27.32 -17.54 2.35
CA SER A 530 -27.53 -18.04 3.71
C SER A 530 -26.37 -17.67 4.61
N ASP A 531 -26.50 -17.89 5.91
CA ASP A 531 -25.44 -17.64 6.87
C ASP A 531 -24.47 -18.84 6.94
N THR A 532 -23.17 -18.59 6.97
CA THR A 532 -22.18 -19.61 7.39
C THR A 532 -22.15 -19.71 8.91
N GLU A 533 -21.41 -20.69 9.46
CA GLU A 533 -21.05 -20.71 10.88
C GLU A 533 -19.83 -19.84 11.23
N PHE A 534 -19.20 -19.20 10.23
CA PHE A 534 -17.96 -18.46 10.43
C PHE A 534 -18.22 -16.99 10.73
N PRO A 535 -17.55 -16.41 11.75
CA PRO A 535 -17.73 -15.01 12.08
C PRO A 535 -17.18 -14.08 10.98
N PRO A 536 -17.65 -12.83 10.89
CA PRO A 536 -17.13 -11.87 9.94
C PRO A 536 -15.65 -11.55 10.19
N VAL A 537 -14.86 -11.44 9.12
CA VAL A 537 -13.49 -10.93 9.18
C VAL A 537 -13.45 -9.39 9.10
N GLY A 538 -12.46 -8.78 9.74
CA GLY A 538 -12.35 -7.34 9.95
C GLY A 538 -11.56 -6.56 8.91
N GLY A 539 -11.33 -5.27 9.18
CA GLY A 539 -10.37 -4.43 8.46
C GLY A 539 -9.05 -5.15 8.27
N GLY A 540 -8.41 -4.97 7.11
CA GLY A 540 -7.16 -5.65 6.73
C GLY A 540 -7.18 -7.18 6.91
N GLN A 541 -8.29 -7.83 6.52
CA GLN A 541 -8.41 -9.28 6.46
C GLN A 541 -9.16 -9.72 5.22
N ARG A 542 -8.75 -10.85 4.67
CA ARG A 542 -9.44 -11.62 3.63
C ARG A 542 -9.41 -13.10 4.02
N ALA A 543 -10.55 -13.77 3.92
CA ALA A 543 -10.62 -15.24 4.00
C ALA A 543 -10.28 -15.83 2.63
N ALA A 544 -9.79 -17.07 2.61
CA ALA A 544 -9.51 -17.79 1.37
C ALA A 544 -10.41 -19.03 1.27
N LEU A 545 -10.95 -19.30 0.09
CA LEU A 545 -11.81 -20.45 -0.19
C LEU A 545 -11.30 -21.16 -1.45
N LEU A 546 -10.95 -22.43 -1.35
CA LEU A 546 -10.42 -23.23 -2.45
C LEU A 546 -11.17 -24.54 -2.59
N ARG A 547 -11.48 -24.94 -3.83
CA ARG A 547 -11.86 -26.32 -4.16
C ARG A 547 -10.59 -27.12 -4.38
N LEU A 548 -10.34 -28.12 -3.53
CA LEU A 548 -9.20 -29.02 -3.72
C LEU A 548 -9.44 -29.98 -4.88
N LYS A 549 -8.35 -30.45 -5.50
CA LYS A 549 -8.37 -31.48 -6.56
C LYS A 549 -8.98 -32.80 -6.07
N GLU A 550 -8.87 -33.10 -4.78
CA GLU A 550 -9.49 -34.26 -4.14
C GLU A 550 -11.02 -34.13 -3.96
N GLY A 551 -11.59 -32.95 -4.24
CA GLY A 551 -13.03 -32.70 -4.18
C GLY A 551 -13.54 -31.87 -2.99
N PRO A 552 -12.99 -31.85 -1.77
CA PRO A 552 -13.57 -30.99 -0.73
C PRO A 552 -13.27 -29.50 -0.95
N LEU A 553 -14.13 -28.64 -0.39
CA LEU A 553 -13.80 -27.24 -0.18
C LEU A 553 -12.93 -27.08 1.06
N VAL A 554 -11.94 -26.21 0.98
CA VAL A 554 -11.15 -25.74 2.12
C VAL A 554 -11.34 -24.24 2.27
N MET A 555 -11.70 -23.82 3.46
CA MET A 555 -11.75 -22.42 3.85
C MET A 555 -10.64 -22.15 4.86
N ALA A 556 -9.88 -21.09 4.65
CA ALA A 556 -9.01 -20.51 5.64
C ALA A 556 -9.53 -19.12 6.03
N GLY A 557 -9.55 -18.82 7.31
CA GLY A 557 -10.06 -17.54 7.80
C GLY A 557 -9.68 -17.29 9.25
N PHE A 558 -10.30 -16.26 9.85
CA PHE A 558 -10.01 -15.85 11.21
C PHE A 558 -11.27 -15.91 12.08
N GLY A 559 -11.15 -16.53 13.25
CA GLY A 559 -12.29 -16.85 14.10
C GLY A 559 -12.86 -15.71 14.96
N ASN A 560 -12.55 -14.43 14.66
CA ASN A 560 -13.07 -13.16 15.24
C ASN A 560 -11.98 -12.32 15.96
N ILE A 561 -11.52 -11.23 15.31
CA ILE A 561 -10.50 -10.31 15.86
C ILE A 561 -11.03 -9.19 16.75
N TYR A 562 -12.34 -8.90 16.67
CA TYR A 562 -12.92 -7.79 17.43
C TYR A 562 -13.26 -8.19 18.87
N GLY A 563 -13.12 -9.48 19.19
CA GLY A 563 -13.54 -10.12 20.43
C GLY A 563 -14.97 -9.79 20.86
N SER A 564 -15.76 -9.18 19.97
CA SER A 564 -17.14 -8.85 20.28
C SER A 564 -17.90 -10.13 20.57
N THR A 565 -18.53 -10.16 21.75
CA THR A 565 -19.49 -11.20 22.18
C THR A 565 -20.70 -11.33 21.23
N GLN A 566 -20.84 -10.43 20.26
CA GLN A 566 -21.90 -10.49 19.24
C GLN A 566 -21.67 -11.58 18.18
N PHE A 567 -20.44 -12.05 17.99
CA PHE A 567 -20.11 -13.02 16.93
C PHE A 567 -19.68 -14.35 17.54
N SER A 568 -20.22 -15.44 17.00
CA SER A 568 -19.92 -16.79 17.46
C SER A 568 -18.48 -17.17 17.14
N PRO A 569 -17.70 -17.68 18.10
CA PRO A 569 -16.38 -18.22 17.81
C PRO A 569 -16.42 -19.45 16.92
N VAL A 570 -15.31 -19.70 16.25
CA VAL A 570 -15.07 -20.99 15.61
C VAL A 570 -14.69 -21.99 16.68
N MET A 571 -15.60 -22.93 16.95
CA MET A 571 -15.37 -24.02 17.90
C MET A 571 -14.71 -25.20 17.17
N ILE A 572 -13.64 -25.72 17.77
CA ILE A 572 -12.86 -26.85 17.26
C ILE A 572 -12.86 -27.96 18.31
N THR A 573 -13.29 -29.15 17.92
CA THR A 573 -13.19 -30.34 18.77
C THR A 573 -11.82 -30.99 18.57
N THR A 574 -11.06 -31.13 19.64
CA THR A 574 -9.74 -31.76 19.64
C THR A 574 -9.84 -33.29 19.62
N SER A 575 -8.71 -33.95 19.43
CA SER A 575 -8.59 -35.41 19.46
C SER A 575 -9.03 -36.05 20.78
N SER A 576 -9.03 -35.31 21.89
CA SER A 576 -9.53 -35.78 23.19
C SER A 576 -11.03 -35.57 23.40
N GLY A 577 -11.71 -34.88 22.47
CA GLY A 577 -13.10 -34.45 22.63
C GLY A 577 -13.26 -33.12 23.36
N GLU A 578 -12.18 -32.50 23.84
CA GLU A 578 -12.21 -31.12 24.36
C GLU A 578 -12.55 -30.15 23.23
N THR A 579 -13.45 -29.20 23.49
CA THR A 579 -13.77 -28.13 22.54
C THR A 579 -12.98 -26.88 22.88
N ILE A 580 -12.19 -26.38 21.91
CA ILE A 580 -11.44 -25.14 22.00
C ILE A 580 -12.02 -24.08 21.07
N GLN A 581 -11.82 -22.82 21.43
CA GLN A 581 -12.21 -21.66 20.63
C GLN A 581 -11.01 -21.18 19.81
N ALA A 582 -11.14 -21.19 18.48
CA ALA A 582 -10.20 -20.55 17.57
C ALA A 582 -10.68 -19.14 17.23
N LYS A 583 -9.87 -18.11 17.52
CA LYS A 583 -10.10 -16.73 17.08
C LYS A 583 -9.09 -16.27 16.03
N GLU A 584 -8.00 -16.99 15.92
CA GLU A 584 -6.91 -16.76 14.99
C GLU A 584 -7.16 -17.49 13.67
N LEU A 585 -6.11 -17.61 12.86
CA LEU A 585 -6.09 -18.34 11.61
C LEU A 585 -6.43 -19.82 11.83
N PHE A 586 -7.50 -20.25 11.17
CA PHE A 586 -7.96 -21.63 11.16
C PHE A 586 -8.20 -22.09 9.72
N THR A 587 -8.27 -23.40 9.55
CA THR A 587 -8.78 -24.05 8.34
C THR A 587 -10.02 -24.87 8.67
N ALA A 588 -10.91 -24.97 7.69
CA ALA A 588 -12.11 -25.78 7.75
C ALA A 588 -12.31 -26.53 6.43
N VAL A 589 -12.79 -27.77 6.49
CA VAL A 589 -13.05 -28.62 5.31
C VAL A 589 -14.54 -28.93 5.19
N SER A 590 -15.10 -28.77 4.00
CA SER A 590 -16.48 -29.13 3.67
C SER A 590 -16.53 -30.13 2.50
N PHE A 591 -17.36 -31.16 2.65
CA PHE A 591 -17.63 -32.17 1.63
C PHE A 591 -19.00 -32.01 0.95
N ASP A 592 -19.82 -31.06 1.41
CA ASP A 592 -21.21 -30.88 0.99
C ASP A 592 -21.50 -29.49 0.41
N GLY A 593 -20.47 -28.87 -0.17
CA GLY A 593 -20.58 -27.58 -0.85
C GLY A 593 -20.66 -26.38 0.11
N GLY A 594 -20.08 -26.51 1.31
CA GLY A 594 -20.01 -25.44 2.31
C GLY A 594 -21.19 -25.39 3.28
N ARG A 595 -22.09 -26.38 3.24
CA ARG A 595 -23.25 -26.47 4.15
C ARG A 595 -22.82 -26.88 5.55
N THR A 596 -21.87 -27.81 5.66
CA THR A 596 -21.26 -28.24 6.92
C THR A 596 -19.73 -28.28 6.82
N TRP A 597 -19.06 -28.08 7.95
CA TRP A 597 -17.60 -28.06 8.04
C TRP A 597 -17.08 -28.96 9.18
N PRO A 598 -17.14 -30.29 9.03
CA PRO A 598 -16.87 -31.23 10.13
C PRO A 598 -15.40 -31.25 10.58
N HIS A 599 -14.46 -30.84 9.74
CA HIS A 599 -13.03 -30.82 10.09
C HIS A 599 -12.55 -29.37 10.21
N LYS A 600 -12.06 -29.00 11.39
CA LYS A 600 -11.52 -27.67 11.68
C LYS A 600 -10.25 -27.81 12.51
N ARG A 601 -9.28 -26.94 12.26
CA ARG A 601 -8.02 -26.87 13.03
C ARG A 601 -7.36 -25.51 12.90
N VAL A 602 -6.60 -25.11 13.92
CA VAL A 602 -5.75 -23.91 13.85
C VAL A 602 -4.58 -24.17 12.90
N VAL A 603 -4.10 -23.14 12.21
CA VAL A 603 -2.93 -23.28 11.31
C VAL A 603 -1.66 -23.06 12.13
N ALA A 604 -1.12 -24.14 12.68
CA ALA A 604 0.11 -24.11 13.46
C ALA A 604 0.80 -25.47 13.40
N PRO A 605 2.13 -25.55 13.60
CA PRO A 605 2.80 -26.83 13.75
C PRO A 605 2.27 -27.56 14.99
N ASP A 606 2.13 -28.89 14.89
CA ASP A 606 1.81 -29.76 16.03
C ASP A 606 3.02 -29.96 16.98
N ALA A 607 4.14 -29.30 16.68
CA ALA A 607 5.39 -29.32 17.44
C ALA A 607 5.37 -28.32 18.62
N LEU A 608 6.53 -28.12 19.25
CA LEU A 608 6.67 -27.16 20.35
C LEU A 608 6.29 -25.74 19.92
N PRO A 609 5.72 -24.93 20.83
CA PRO A 609 5.35 -23.56 20.52
C PRO A 609 6.50 -22.73 19.96
N GLN A 610 6.23 -21.93 18.94
CA GLN A 610 7.23 -21.10 18.25
C GLN A 610 6.82 -19.63 18.27
N HIS A 611 7.76 -18.75 18.61
CA HIS A 611 7.58 -17.31 18.47
C HIS A 611 7.67 -16.91 17.00
N ILE A 612 6.69 -16.13 16.53
CA ILE A 612 6.73 -15.50 15.22
C ILE A 612 6.30 -14.05 15.31
N GLU A 613 6.73 -13.28 14.32
CA GLU A 613 6.08 -12.03 13.96
C GLU A 613 4.92 -12.32 13.00
N HIS A 614 3.78 -11.66 13.19
CA HIS A 614 2.64 -11.74 12.29
C HIS A 614 2.42 -10.40 11.56
N THR A 615 1.36 -10.32 10.76
CA THR A 615 0.84 -9.11 10.10
C THR A 615 0.97 -7.83 10.94
N ASP A 616 1.47 -6.72 10.37
CA ASP A 616 1.81 -5.46 11.06
C ASP A 616 2.99 -5.52 12.08
N GLY A 617 3.72 -6.65 12.19
CA GLY A 617 4.93 -6.77 13.03
C GLY A 617 4.67 -7.09 14.52
N GLY A 618 3.48 -7.56 14.88
CA GLY A 618 3.23 -8.03 16.25
C GLY A 618 3.86 -9.40 16.53
N ALA A 619 4.35 -9.63 17.75
CA ALA A 619 4.79 -10.97 18.17
C ALA A 619 3.63 -11.81 18.72
N ILE A 620 3.62 -13.09 18.37
CA ILE A 620 2.69 -14.10 18.89
C ILE A 620 3.41 -15.45 19.07
N ILE A 621 2.74 -16.37 19.74
CA ILE A 621 3.14 -17.77 19.79
C ILE A 621 2.23 -18.58 18.87
N LEU A 622 2.83 -19.31 17.92
CA LEU A 622 2.16 -20.41 17.24
C LEU A 622 2.21 -21.65 18.12
N SER A 623 1.07 -22.29 18.32
CA SER A 623 0.93 -23.49 19.14
C SER A 623 -0.31 -24.28 18.71
N LYS A 624 -0.54 -25.45 19.31
CA LYS A 624 -1.80 -26.20 19.17
C LYS A 624 -3.04 -25.42 19.65
N ARG A 625 -2.88 -24.28 20.32
CA ARG A 625 -3.95 -23.39 20.81
C ARG A 625 -4.02 -22.07 20.03
N SER A 626 -2.99 -21.71 19.27
CA SER A 626 -2.78 -20.34 18.82
C SER A 626 -2.16 -20.27 17.43
N SER A 627 -2.64 -19.32 16.62
CA SER A 627 -2.13 -19.06 15.27
C SER A 627 -2.08 -17.55 15.00
N GLU A 628 -1.84 -17.14 13.76
CA GLU A 628 -1.85 -15.74 13.34
C GLU A 628 -3.23 -15.11 13.54
N HIS A 629 -3.30 -13.98 14.24
CA HIS A 629 -4.59 -13.39 14.60
C HIS A 629 -5.24 -12.60 13.46
N ARG A 630 -4.46 -12.12 12.49
CA ARG A 630 -4.93 -11.25 11.41
C ARG A 630 -4.04 -11.36 10.18
N GLY A 631 -4.60 -11.10 9.00
CA GLY A 631 -3.88 -10.99 7.73
C GLY A 631 -4.82 -11.08 6.54
N TYR A 632 -4.32 -10.73 5.37
CA TYR A 632 -4.92 -11.17 4.10
C TYR A 632 -4.39 -12.56 3.77
N LEU A 633 -5.28 -13.42 3.28
CA LEU A 633 -4.94 -14.80 2.92
C LEU A 633 -4.96 -14.97 1.40
N SER A 634 -4.02 -15.77 0.89
CA SER A 634 -4.06 -16.38 -0.44
C SER A 634 -3.70 -17.85 -0.31
N ILE A 635 -4.34 -18.68 -1.14
CA ILE A 635 -4.24 -20.14 -1.07
C ILE A 635 -4.18 -20.70 -2.49
N CYS A 636 -3.31 -21.68 -2.71
CA CYS A 636 -3.31 -22.48 -3.93
C CYS A 636 -3.01 -23.94 -3.59
N GLN A 637 -3.26 -24.85 -4.53
CA GLN A 637 -2.87 -26.26 -4.40
C GLN A 637 -1.91 -26.63 -5.52
N GLY A 638 -0.72 -27.07 -5.14
CA GLY A 638 0.33 -27.47 -6.04
C GLY A 638 0.00 -28.73 -6.84
N LEU A 639 0.78 -28.98 -7.89
CA LEU A 639 0.64 -30.19 -8.72
C LEU A 639 0.98 -31.48 -7.95
N ASP A 640 1.77 -31.40 -6.89
CA ASP A 640 2.08 -32.49 -5.96
C ASP A 640 0.97 -32.78 -4.92
N GLY A 641 -0.13 -32.03 -4.96
CA GLY A 641 -1.25 -32.16 -4.03
C GLY A 641 -1.09 -31.40 -2.71
N ILE A 642 0.03 -30.68 -2.52
CA ILE A 642 0.25 -29.84 -1.35
C ILE A 642 -0.55 -28.54 -1.48
N VAL A 643 -1.24 -28.16 -0.41
CA VAL A 643 -1.93 -26.89 -0.27
C VAL A 643 -0.95 -25.89 0.33
N HIS A 644 -0.78 -24.77 -0.34
CA HIS A 644 0.03 -23.65 0.13
C HIS A 644 -0.89 -22.51 0.54
N LEU A 645 -0.72 -22.04 1.78
CA LEU A 645 -1.45 -20.93 2.36
C LEU A 645 -0.44 -19.87 2.79
N ILE A 646 -0.61 -18.64 2.31
CA ILE A 646 0.13 -17.48 2.83
C ILE A 646 -0.80 -16.50 3.53
N SER A 647 -0.33 -15.96 4.66
CA SER A 647 -0.83 -14.75 5.29
C SER A 647 -0.06 -13.53 4.76
N SER A 648 -0.32 -12.34 5.29
CA SER A 648 0.47 -11.12 4.98
C SER A 648 1.94 -11.18 5.47
N ARG A 649 2.45 -12.30 5.98
CA ARG A 649 3.89 -12.44 6.33
C ARG A 649 4.41 -13.88 6.22
N THR A 650 3.54 -14.85 6.46
CA THR A 650 3.92 -16.24 6.73
C THR A 650 3.36 -17.19 5.68
N HIS A 651 4.16 -18.17 5.29
CA HIS A 651 3.80 -19.28 4.40
C HIS A 651 3.71 -20.59 5.20
N TYR A 652 2.63 -21.33 4.96
CA TYR A 652 2.38 -22.70 5.42
C TYR A 652 2.10 -23.61 4.24
N ALA A 653 2.55 -24.86 4.34
CA ALA A 653 2.27 -25.91 3.37
C ALA A 653 1.72 -27.14 4.10
N PHE A 654 0.60 -27.70 3.65
CA PHE A 654 -0.03 -28.88 4.25
C PHE A 654 -0.86 -29.65 3.22
N ASN A 655 -1.28 -30.87 3.52
CA ASN A 655 -2.13 -31.65 2.60
C ASN A 655 -3.51 -31.94 3.20
N LEU A 656 -4.41 -32.51 2.38
CA LEU A 656 -5.75 -32.89 2.83
C LEU A 656 -5.71 -33.85 4.02
N LYS A 657 -4.76 -34.79 4.08
CA LYS A 657 -4.64 -35.72 5.24
C LYS A 657 -4.37 -34.98 6.55
N TRP A 658 -3.52 -33.95 6.53
CA TRP A 658 -3.34 -33.10 7.70
C TRP A 658 -4.62 -32.33 8.02
N LEU A 659 -5.30 -31.75 7.03
CA LEU A 659 -6.58 -31.04 7.26
C LEU A 659 -7.66 -31.92 7.92
N LEU A 660 -7.69 -33.21 7.60
CA LEU A 660 -8.64 -34.19 8.15
C LEU A 660 -8.20 -34.77 9.51
N THR A 661 -6.94 -34.60 9.89
CA THR A 661 -6.45 -35.07 11.19
C THR A 661 -7.12 -34.23 12.30
N PRO A 662 -7.68 -34.83 13.36
CA PRO A 662 -8.25 -34.04 14.46
C PRO A 662 -7.20 -33.14 15.11
N GLN A 663 -7.57 -31.92 15.50
CA GLN A 663 -6.68 -31.01 16.23
C GLN A 663 -6.15 -31.70 17.50
N PRO A 664 -4.84 -31.77 17.76
CA PRO A 664 -4.34 -32.33 19.01
C PRO A 664 -4.81 -31.49 20.21
N SER A 665 -4.92 -32.12 21.38
CA SER A 665 -5.15 -31.36 22.62
C SER A 665 -4.04 -30.33 22.83
N PRO A 666 -4.37 -29.09 23.20
CA PRO A 666 -3.38 -28.04 23.37
C PRO A 666 -2.45 -28.34 24.55
N ASP A 667 -1.19 -27.93 24.41
CA ASP A 667 -0.22 -28.00 25.50
C ASP A 667 -0.61 -27.03 26.64
N PRO A 668 -0.04 -27.17 27.86
CA PRO A 668 -0.19 -26.18 28.91
C PRO A 668 0.26 -24.80 28.43
N GLU A 669 -0.44 -23.75 28.89
CA GLU A 669 -0.15 -22.38 28.47
C GLU A 669 1.29 -21.97 28.80
N PHE A 670 1.90 -21.21 27.89
CA PHE A 670 3.15 -20.51 28.17
C PHE A 670 2.92 -19.49 29.31
N ARG A 671 3.48 -19.77 30.49
CA ARG A 671 3.30 -18.95 31.69
C ARG A 671 4.35 -17.85 31.82
N VAL A 672 3.94 -16.71 32.37
CA VAL A 672 4.83 -15.59 32.71
C VAL A 672 5.98 -16.06 33.57
N ARG A 673 7.19 -15.60 33.22
CA ARG A 673 8.43 -15.82 33.96
C ARG A 673 8.97 -14.49 34.46
N HIS A 674 9.85 -14.54 35.46
CA HIS A 674 10.54 -13.34 35.91
C HIS A 674 11.56 -12.94 34.85
N GLU A 675 11.38 -11.76 34.28
CA GLU A 675 12.27 -11.19 33.27
C GLU A 675 12.62 -9.75 33.68
N VAL A 676 13.87 -9.35 33.44
CA VAL A 676 14.37 -8.00 33.73
C VAL A 676 15.21 -7.54 32.56
N GLU A 677 14.89 -6.36 32.03
CA GLU A 677 15.61 -5.71 30.95
C GLU A 677 15.92 -4.26 31.36
N THR A 678 17.20 -3.92 31.32
CA THR A 678 17.68 -2.54 31.45
C THR A 678 18.21 -2.10 30.11
N PHE A 679 17.65 -1.03 29.57
CA PHE A 679 17.99 -0.54 28.23
C PHE A 679 19.17 0.44 28.31
N ASP A 680 20.11 0.19 29.22
CA ASP A 680 21.24 1.02 29.60
C ASP A 680 22.56 0.46 29.00
N GLY A 681 22.83 0.75 27.72
CA GLY A 681 24.12 0.54 27.04
C GLY A 681 24.11 -0.50 25.90
N PRO A 682 24.94 -0.33 24.85
CA PRO A 682 24.98 -1.24 23.70
C PRO A 682 25.70 -2.58 23.97
N THR A 683 26.39 -2.72 25.10
CA THR A 683 27.32 -3.85 25.34
C THR A 683 26.70 -5.07 26.03
N ASP A 684 25.55 -4.93 26.70
CA ASP A 684 24.93 -6.01 27.51
C ASP A 684 23.43 -6.22 27.19
N PHE A 685 22.95 -5.74 26.05
CA PHE A 685 21.53 -5.76 25.69
C PHE A 685 21.13 -7.01 24.90
N ASP A 686 20.09 -7.72 25.37
CA ASP A 686 19.56 -8.93 24.73
C ASP A 686 18.24 -8.67 23.98
N LEU A 687 18.33 -8.23 22.73
CA LEU A 687 17.16 -8.13 21.83
C LEU A 687 16.64 -9.48 21.35
N ARG A 688 17.25 -10.63 21.69
CA ARG A 688 16.87 -11.93 21.10
C ARG A 688 15.40 -12.30 21.33
N HIS A 689 14.75 -11.68 22.32
CA HIS A 689 13.35 -11.91 22.66
C HIS A 689 12.41 -10.72 22.38
N TRP A 690 12.92 -9.63 21.82
CA TRP A 690 12.14 -8.48 21.36
C TRP A 690 11.99 -8.53 19.84
N ALA A 691 10.80 -8.18 19.34
CA ALA A 691 10.52 -8.06 17.92
C ALA A 691 10.13 -6.63 17.56
N ASP A 692 10.52 -6.20 16.36
CA ASP A 692 10.16 -4.90 15.82
C ASP A 692 8.68 -4.87 15.43
N TYR A 693 7.96 -3.85 15.89
CA TYR A 693 6.58 -3.59 15.46
C TYR A 693 6.58 -2.60 14.30
N LYS A 694 5.98 -2.99 13.16
CA LYS A 694 5.97 -2.24 11.89
C LYS A 694 7.35 -1.83 11.37
N ALA A 695 8.35 -2.70 11.47
CA ALA A 695 9.72 -2.50 10.93
C ALA A 695 10.40 -1.20 11.39
N TYR A 696 10.02 -0.71 12.59
CA TYR A 696 10.51 0.49 13.23
C TYR A 696 12.04 0.47 13.51
N VAL A 697 12.73 1.62 13.50
CA VAL A 697 14.19 1.73 13.77
C VAL A 697 14.46 2.29 15.16
N GLY A 698 14.52 1.43 16.18
CA GLY A 698 15.03 1.83 17.49
C GLY A 698 16.55 1.86 17.51
N ARG A 699 17.14 2.84 18.19
CA ARG A 699 18.61 2.99 18.25
C ARG A 699 19.04 3.38 19.64
N PHE A 700 20.27 3.02 19.98
CA PHE A 700 20.92 3.61 21.14
C PHE A 700 21.23 5.08 20.86
N ASP A 701 20.83 5.99 21.74
CA ASP A 701 21.01 7.45 21.63
C ASP A 701 22.48 7.93 21.74
N GLY A 702 23.44 7.00 21.76
CA GLY A 702 24.86 7.28 22.01
C GLY A 702 25.19 7.65 23.46
N ARG A 703 24.20 7.69 24.36
CA ARG A 703 24.34 7.88 25.82
C ARG A 703 23.97 6.65 26.61
N GLY A 704 23.67 5.57 25.90
CA GLY A 704 23.34 4.27 26.48
C GLY A 704 21.85 4.04 26.63
N HIS A 705 20.93 4.85 26.10
CA HIS A 705 19.50 4.55 26.18
C HIS A 705 18.96 4.01 24.85
N TYR A 706 18.03 3.05 24.91
CA TYR A 706 17.30 2.62 23.73
C TYR A 706 16.14 3.59 23.41
N THR A 707 16.28 4.33 22.32
CA THR A 707 15.30 5.32 21.86
C THR A 707 14.37 4.72 20.80
N ILE A 708 13.07 4.85 21.06
CA ILE A 708 11.99 4.68 20.08
C ILE A 708 11.60 6.07 19.57
N ASP A 709 12.27 6.53 18.54
CA ASP A 709 12.03 7.66 17.63
C ASP A 709 11.14 7.28 16.41
N SER A 710 9.81 7.35 16.54
CA SER A 710 8.89 6.95 15.46
C SER A 710 8.37 8.15 14.67
N SER A 711 8.78 8.28 13.41
CA SER A 711 8.15 9.14 12.40
C SER A 711 6.80 8.60 11.90
N MET A 712 6.51 7.33 12.19
CA MET A 712 5.37 6.55 11.70
C MET A 712 4.28 6.35 12.78
N PRO A 713 3.01 6.15 12.39
CA PRO A 713 1.98 5.73 13.33
C PRO A 713 2.24 4.35 13.95
N TYR A 714 2.44 4.34 15.26
CA TYR A 714 2.57 3.14 16.11
C TYR A 714 3.80 2.26 15.81
N GLY A 715 4.96 2.83 15.49
CA GLY A 715 6.22 2.08 15.40
C GLY A 715 6.81 1.78 16.79
N GLY A 716 7.46 0.62 16.97
CA GLY A 716 8.10 0.32 18.24
C GLY A 716 8.57 -1.12 18.44
N LEU A 717 8.54 -1.61 19.68
CA LEU A 717 8.98 -2.96 20.07
C LEU A 717 7.86 -3.74 20.77
N ASN A 718 7.90 -5.06 20.67
CA ASN A 718 7.07 -5.95 21.48
C ASN A 718 7.80 -7.24 21.89
N ARG A 719 7.24 -7.94 22.89
CA ARG A 719 7.71 -9.25 23.35
C ARG A 719 6.55 -10.04 23.94
N VAL A 720 6.46 -11.33 23.64
CA VAL A 720 5.48 -12.22 24.30
C VAL A 720 5.95 -12.53 25.72
N VAL A 721 5.08 -12.32 26.70
CA VAL A 721 5.35 -12.54 28.13
C VAL A 721 4.60 -13.75 28.71
N GLY A 722 3.48 -14.17 28.11
CA GLY A 722 2.72 -15.35 28.54
C GLY A 722 1.52 -15.09 29.46
N ALA A 723 0.86 -16.18 29.88
CA ALA A 723 -0.34 -16.20 30.72
C ALA A 723 -0.01 -16.30 32.22
N GLY A 724 -0.97 -15.96 33.09
CA GLY A 724 -0.81 -15.98 34.54
C GLY A 724 -0.85 -14.60 35.22
N SER A 725 -0.88 -14.61 36.55
CA SER A 725 -0.78 -13.41 37.37
C SER A 725 0.62 -12.83 37.31
N PHE A 726 0.74 -11.51 37.16
CA PHE A 726 2.03 -10.85 37.11
C PHE A 726 2.00 -9.41 37.62
N GLU A 727 3.16 -8.94 38.05
CA GLU A 727 3.45 -7.54 38.31
C GLU A 727 4.51 -7.07 37.32
N ALA A 728 4.26 -5.97 36.62
CA ALA A 728 5.17 -5.40 35.66
C ALA A 728 5.53 -3.95 36.01
N PHE A 729 6.81 -3.63 35.83
CA PHE A 729 7.40 -2.32 36.05
C PHE A 729 7.98 -1.79 34.75
N PHE A 730 7.76 -0.51 34.49
CA PHE A 730 8.28 0.18 33.32
C PHE A 730 8.88 1.51 33.71
N SER A 731 9.95 1.93 33.04
CA SER A 731 10.41 3.32 33.06
C SER A 731 10.65 3.84 31.66
N ILE A 732 10.14 5.04 31.40
CA ILE A 732 10.31 5.77 30.15
C ILE A 732 10.89 7.14 30.51
N LYS A 733 11.89 7.56 29.75
CA LYS A 733 12.59 8.83 29.93
C LYS A 733 12.57 9.62 28.61
N ASN A 734 12.94 10.89 28.68
CA ASN A 734 13.16 11.77 27.52
C ASN A 734 12.00 11.75 26.50
N ILE A 735 10.76 11.81 26.98
CA ILE A 735 9.57 11.79 26.12
C ILE A 735 9.50 13.12 25.34
N ARG A 736 9.60 13.06 24.00
CA ARG A 736 9.60 14.23 23.11
C ARG A 736 8.48 14.17 22.09
N HIS A 737 7.60 15.20 22.12
CA HIS A 737 6.53 15.46 21.16
C HIS A 737 5.84 14.21 20.56
N PRO A 738 5.43 13.20 21.35
CA PRO A 738 4.71 12.08 20.76
C PRO A 738 3.34 12.58 20.30
N GLY A 739 3.04 12.42 19.01
CA GLY A 739 1.67 12.47 18.53
C GLY A 739 0.80 11.50 19.34
N HIS A 740 1.22 10.24 19.42
CA HIS A 740 0.62 9.21 20.31
C HIS A 740 1.65 8.14 20.69
N THR A 741 1.95 8.01 21.99
CA THR A 741 2.74 6.88 22.53
C THR A 741 1.82 5.94 23.29
N ILE A 742 1.96 4.62 23.06
CA ILE A 742 1.17 3.55 23.68
C ILE A 742 2.14 2.56 24.34
N ILE A 743 1.95 2.31 25.63
CA ILE A 743 2.73 1.31 26.37
C ILE A 743 1.79 0.44 27.16
N GLY A 744 1.97 -0.87 27.08
CA GLY A 744 1.23 -1.79 27.92
C GLY A 744 1.21 -3.20 27.39
N PHE A 745 0.05 -3.84 27.50
CA PHE A 745 -0.13 -5.27 27.21
C PHE A 745 -1.23 -5.45 26.19
N LYS A 746 -1.03 -6.40 25.27
CA LYS A 746 -2.03 -6.83 24.30
C LYS A 746 -1.90 -8.32 24.09
N ASP A 747 -3.02 -9.02 24.02
CA ASP A 747 -3.02 -10.45 23.69
C ASP A 747 -3.76 -10.77 22.39
N LYS A 748 -3.75 -12.07 22.04
CA LYS A 748 -4.38 -12.58 20.80
C LYS A 748 -5.89 -12.36 20.73
N PHE A 749 -6.56 -12.14 21.86
CA PHE A 749 -7.99 -11.87 21.91
C PHE A 749 -8.33 -10.39 21.92
N SER A 750 -7.37 -9.50 21.57
CA SER A 750 -7.56 -8.05 21.54
C SER A 750 -7.86 -7.42 22.91
N ARG A 751 -7.58 -8.13 24.02
CA ARG A 751 -7.59 -7.54 25.36
C ARG A 751 -6.34 -6.70 25.51
N THR A 752 -6.54 -5.44 25.81
CA THR A 752 -5.46 -4.45 25.81
C THR A 752 -5.54 -3.61 27.06
N TRP A 753 -4.43 -3.50 27.78
CA TRP A 753 -4.22 -2.41 28.71
C TRP A 753 -3.12 -1.53 28.14
N HIS A 754 -3.34 -0.21 28.10
CA HIS A 754 -2.28 0.71 27.72
C HIS A 754 -2.30 2.02 28.50
N LEU A 755 -1.14 2.63 28.63
CA LEU A 755 -0.94 4.02 28.95
C LEU A 755 -0.64 4.80 27.66
N GLY A 756 -1.48 5.80 27.39
CA GLY A 756 -1.42 6.67 26.23
C GLY A 756 -0.89 8.06 26.58
N PHE A 757 0.04 8.57 25.78
CA PHE A 757 0.49 9.96 25.82
C PHE A 757 0.11 10.65 24.52
N GLY A 758 -0.61 11.77 24.61
CA GLY A 758 -0.87 12.65 23.47
C GLY A 758 -0.39 14.08 23.76
N PRO A 759 -0.56 15.01 22.81
CA PRO A 759 0.04 16.35 22.90
C PRO A 759 -0.40 17.17 24.13
N HIS A 760 -1.58 16.87 24.68
CA HIS A 760 -2.20 17.63 25.76
C HIS A 760 -2.75 16.78 26.92
N ARG A 761 -2.54 15.46 26.89
CA ARG A 761 -3.11 14.56 27.90
C ARG A 761 -2.31 13.27 28.10
N MET A 762 -2.42 12.73 29.30
CA MET A 762 -2.05 11.36 29.63
C MET A 762 -3.30 10.60 30.08
N GLU A 763 -3.55 9.44 29.48
CA GLU A 763 -4.71 8.60 29.80
C GLU A 763 -4.31 7.13 29.83
N HIS A 764 -4.83 6.37 30.79
CA HIS A 764 -4.76 4.91 30.70
C HIS A 764 -6.09 4.37 30.22
N SER A 765 -6.05 3.29 29.46
CA SER A 765 -7.23 2.63 28.93
C SER A 765 -7.11 1.13 29.06
N LEU A 766 -8.21 0.50 29.44
CA LEU A 766 -8.42 -0.93 29.34
C LEU A 766 -9.48 -1.18 28.28
N LYS A 767 -9.11 -1.93 27.24
CA LYS A 767 -10.03 -2.51 26.27
C LYS A 767 -10.19 -3.97 26.61
N ASP A 768 -11.42 -4.36 26.90
CA ASP A 768 -11.80 -5.76 26.93
C ASP A 768 -12.82 -6.01 25.84
N SER A 769 -12.38 -6.71 24.80
CA SER A 769 -13.24 -7.07 23.69
C SER A 769 -14.29 -8.10 24.08
N GLU A 770 -14.00 -8.98 25.04
CA GLU A 770 -14.92 -10.04 25.51
C GLU A 770 -15.98 -9.53 26.48
N ALA A 771 -15.93 -8.26 26.87
CA ALA A 771 -16.97 -7.65 27.67
C ALA A 771 -18.30 -7.52 26.87
N PRO A 772 -19.47 -7.78 27.48
CA PRO A 772 -20.77 -7.52 26.85
C PRO A 772 -20.90 -6.04 26.43
N VAL A 773 -21.32 -5.78 25.18
CA VAL A 773 -21.43 -4.42 24.61
C VAL A 773 -22.89 -3.95 24.63
N GLU A 774 -23.23 -2.92 25.42
CA GLU A 774 -24.61 -2.36 25.50
C GLU A 774 -24.94 -1.31 24.42
N ARG A 775 -23.95 -0.74 23.70
CA ARG A 775 -24.19 0.20 22.58
C ARG A 775 -23.17 0.04 21.46
N ILE A 776 -23.65 0.17 20.22
CA ILE A 776 -22.92 -0.05 18.96
C ILE A 776 -21.64 0.81 18.90
N SER A 777 -20.50 0.22 19.27
CA SER A 777 -19.17 0.58 18.77
C SER A 777 -18.36 -0.72 18.64
N ALA A 778 -17.76 -0.94 17.47
CA ALA A 778 -17.30 -2.26 17.02
C ALA A 778 -15.98 -2.77 17.65
N ILE A 779 -15.55 -2.24 18.81
CA ILE A 779 -14.15 -2.35 19.28
C ILE A 779 -14.06 -2.69 20.79
N GLY A 780 -15.00 -3.46 21.34
CA GLY A 780 -15.02 -3.80 22.77
C GLY A 780 -15.40 -2.65 23.69
N VAL A 781 -15.44 -2.90 25.01
CA VAL A 781 -15.72 -1.86 26.00
C VAL A 781 -14.41 -1.17 26.36
N TRP A 782 -14.28 0.09 25.96
CA TRP A 782 -13.18 0.96 26.37
C TRP A 782 -13.50 1.58 27.74
N LYS A 783 -12.62 1.32 28.70
CA LYS A 783 -12.59 1.94 30.01
C LYS A 783 -11.37 2.85 30.06
N SER A 784 -11.56 4.15 29.99
CA SER A 784 -10.48 5.13 29.92
C SER A 784 -10.57 6.14 31.06
N GLU A 785 -9.42 6.49 31.65
CA GLU A 785 -9.30 7.55 32.64
C GLU A 785 -8.24 8.54 32.19
N LEU A 786 -8.65 9.80 32.09
CA LEU A 786 -7.74 10.93 31.96
C LEU A 786 -7.00 11.10 33.29
N LEU A 787 -5.70 10.83 33.28
CA LEU A 787 -4.84 10.92 34.47
C LEU A 787 -4.37 12.35 34.70
N SER A 788 -4.16 13.11 33.62
CA SER A 788 -3.77 14.51 33.71
C SER A 788 -3.89 15.23 32.35
N GLN A 789 -4.12 16.54 32.41
CA GLN A 789 -4.01 17.48 31.29
C GLN A 789 -2.75 18.32 31.49
N TYR A 790 -1.99 18.52 30.42
CA TYR A 790 -0.76 19.29 30.49
C TYR A 790 -0.66 20.28 29.32
N TYR A 791 0.04 21.39 29.55
CA TYR A 791 0.46 22.29 28.48
C TYR A 791 1.64 21.73 27.68
N LEU A 792 2.48 20.88 28.31
CA LEU A 792 3.61 20.15 27.72
C LEU A 792 3.62 18.69 28.25
N PRO A 793 4.02 17.68 27.45
CA PRO A 793 4.08 16.28 27.90
C PRO A 793 5.08 16.08 29.06
N PRO A 794 4.88 15.06 29.93
CA PRO A 794 5.84 14.73 31.00
C PRO A 794 7.20 14.30 30.42
N GLU A 795 8.30 14.61 31.10
CA GLU A 795 9.66 14.25 30.68
C GLU A 795 9.97 12.77 30.92
N SER A 796 9.40 12.19 31.98
CA SER A 796 9.59 10.78 32.34
C SER A 796 8.36 10.22 33.04
N VAL A 797 8.17 8.91 32.90
CA VAL A 797 7.07 8.17 33.53
C VAL A 797 7.57 6.82 34.03
N LYS A 798 7.24 6.50 35.28
CA LYS A 798 7.36 5.15 35.85
C LYS A 798 5.99 4.54 36.00
N ILE A 799 5.87 3.26 35.68
CA ILE A 799 4.61 2.52 35.71
C ILE A 799 4.79 1.26 36.54
N ARG A 800 3.76 0.93 37.32
CA ARG A 800 3.58 -0.40 37.89
C ARG A 800 2.19 -0.90 37.53
N PHE A 801 2.12 -2.04 36.86
CA PHE A 801 0.88 -2.72 36.49
C PHE A 801 0.82 -4.07 37.19
N VAL A 802 -0.28 -4.35 37.87
CA VAL A 802 -0.49 -5.61 38.58
C VAL A 802 -1.72 -6.28 38.00
N TYR A 803 -1.56 -7.51 37.54
CA TYR A 803 -2.66 -8.34 37.05
C TYR A 803 -2.73 -9.62 37.86
N ASN A 804 -3.93 -9.92 38.39
CA ASN A 804 -4.21 -11.18 39.05
C ASN A 804 -5.21 -11.99 38.20
N GLU A 805 -4.77 -13.14 37.71
CA GLU A 805 -5.54 -14.02 36.81
C GLU A 805 -6.80 -14.59 37.47
N GLU A 806 -6.73 -14.93 38.75
CA GLU A 806 -7.85 -15.57 39.47
C GLU A 806 -9.01 -14.61 39.72
N THR A 807 -8.69 -13.37 40.09
CA THR A 807 -9.67 -12.31 40.35
C THR A 807 -9.96 -11.46 39.12
N LEU A 808 -9.21 -11.66 38.03
CA LEU A 808 -9.21 -10.85 36.80
C LEU A 808 -8.92 -9.36 37.03
N ARG A 809 -8.39 -9.00 38.20
CA ARG A 809 -8.21 -7.61 38.61
C ARG A 809 -6.93 -7.03 38.02
N CYS A 810 -7.07 -5.87 37.42
CA CYS A 810 -5.97 -5.02 37.00
C CYS A 810 -5.81 -3.88 38.00
N ARG A 811 -4.57 -3.61 38.41
CA ARG A 811 -4.23 -2.39 39.17
C ARG A 811 -3.13 -1.63 38.45
N PHE A 812 -3.27 -0.32 38.42
CA PHE A 812 -2.35 0.55 37.70
C PHE A 812 -1.89 1.68 38.60
N PHE A 813 -0.57 1.82 38.67
CA PHE A 813 0.11 2.87 39.41
C PHE A 813 1.09 3.60 38.49
N TYR A 814 1.21 4.90 38.69
CA TYR A 814 2.09 5.74 37.88
C TYR A 814 2.83 6.75 38.74
N GLY A 815 3.96 7.22 38.22
CA GLY A 815 4.74 8.33 38.73
C GLY A 815 5.28 9.13 37.55
N ILE A 816 5.21 10.45 37.63
CA ILE A 816 5.65 11.35 36.55
C ILE A 816 6.84 12.19 37.01
N ASN A 817 7.69 12.58 36.06
CA ASN A 817 8.80 13.52 36.23
C ASN A 817 9.68 13.19 37.45
N GLY A 818 10.21 11.97 37.48
CA GLY A 818 11.09 11.47 38.54
C GLY A 818 10.38 10.80 39.74
N SER A 819 9.05 10.89 39.85
CA SER A 819 8.30 10.24 40.92
C SER A 819 8.20 8.72 40.72
N ASP A 820 8.18 7.96 41.83
CA ASP A 820 7.94 6.51 41.79
C ASP A 820 6.48 6.16 41.47
N ALA A 821 6.26 4.95 40.96
CA ALA A 821 4.96 4.44 40.53
C ALA A 821 4.07 4.02 41.73
N ILE A 822 3.77 4.96 42.62
CA ILE A 822 2.98 4.75 43.84
C ILE A 822 1.57 5.35 43.76
N THR A 823 1.29 6.24 42.81
CA THR A 823 -0.04 6.82 42.62
C THR A 823 -0.95 5.83 41.90
N GLU A 824 -1.86 5.18 42.64
CA GLU A 824 -2.89 4.31 42.05
C GLU A 824 -3.99 5.15 41.37
N SER A 825 -4.33 4.81 40.13
CA SER A 825 -5.38 5.52 39.39
C SER A 825 -6.77 5.34 40.01
N ARG A 826 -7.68 6.29 39.74
CA ARG A 826 -9.03 6.24 40.32
C ARG A 826 -9.78 5.00 39.85
N MET A 827 -9.73 4.67 38.56
CA MET A 827 -10.39 3.48 38.02
C MET A 827 -9.78 2.19 38.59
N SER A 828 -8.47 2.15 38.85
CA SER A 828 -7.84 1.01 39.54
C SER A 828 -8.38 0.82 40.96
N LYS A 829 -8.56 1.92 41.71
CA LYS A 829 -9.13 1.90 43.07
C LYS A 829 -10.59 1.47 43.08
N GLU A 830 -11.39 1.98 42.15
CA GLU A 830 -12.81 1.64 41.98
C GLU A 830 -13.01 0.18 41.54
N GLY A 831 -11.99 -0.42 40.93
CA GLY A 831 -12.00 -1.82 40.53
C GLY A 831 -12.01 -1.96 39.01
N LEU A 832 -10.82 -2.20 38.45
CA LEU A 832 -10.63 -2.47 37.03
C LEU A 832 -10.46 -3.97 36.82
N TYR A 833 -11.31 -4.58 36.00
CA TYR A 833 -11.36 -6.03 35.79
C TYR A 833 -11.47 -6.38 34.31
N LEU A 834 -10.79 -7.45 33.92
CA LEU A 834 -11.07 -8.18 32.68
C LEU A 834 -12.24 -9.15 32.91
N SER A 835 -12.92 -9.53 31.82
CA SER A 835 -13.97 -10.53 31.79
C SER A 835 -13.43 -11.96 31.68
N GLN A 836 -12.19 -12.11 31.20
CA GLN A 836 -11.52 -13.40 30.98
C GLN A 836 -9.99 -13.27 31.16
N PRO A 837 -9.26 -14.35 31.54
CA PRO A 837 -7.80 -14.37 31.70
C PRO A 837 -6.99 -14.03 30.47
N PHE A 838 -5.93 -13.21 30.54
CA PHE A 838 -4.98 -13.01 29.43
C PHE A 838 -4.49 -14.34 28.83
N SER A 839 -4.26 -14.37 27.51
CA SER A 839 -3.84 -15.61 26.82
C SER A 839 -2.33 -15.85 26.90
N GLU A 840 -1.89 -17.03 26.48
CA GLU A 840 -0.46 -17.37 26.32
C GLU A 840 0.31 -16.46 25.34
N SER A 841 -0.38 -15.79 24.41
CA SER A 841 0.22 -14.79 23.49
C SER A 841 0.09 -13.36 24.01
N ASN A 842 -0.09 -13.17 25.32
CA ASN A 842 -0.01 -11.84 25.92
C ASN A 842 1.38 -11.26 25.69
N ALA A 843 1.43 -10.09 25.07
CA ALA A 843 2.65 -9.40 24.69
C ALA A 843 2.69 -8.00 25.32
N VAL A 844 3.86 -7.63 25.80
CA VAL A 844 4.19 -6.25 26.14
C VAL A 844 4.46 -5.49 24.84
N ILE A 845 4.00 -4.24 24.76
CA ILE A 845 4.19 -3.34 23.62
C ILE A 845 4.71 -1.98 24.08
N PHE A 846 5.67 -1.44 23.34
CA PHE A 846 6.13 -0.05 23.41
C PHE A 846 6.02 0.57 22.03
N LEU A 847 5.07 1.47 21.82
CA LEU A 847 4.79 2.07 20.51
C LEU A 847 4.82 3.60 20.62
N ALA A 848 5.38 4.27 19.62
CA ALA A 848 5.39 5.72 19.50
C ALA A 848 4.86 6.18 18.14
N THR A 849 4.39 7.43 18.07
CA THR A 849 3.92 8.07 16.83
C THR A 849 4.37 9.52 16.82
N GLY A 850 5.01 9.96 15.75
CA GLY A 850 5.38 11.36 15.52
C GLY A 850 6.31 11.98 16.57
N GLY A 851 7.15 11.18 17.23
CA GLY A 851 8.03 11.63 18.32
C GLY A 851 8.93 10.53 18.86
N SER A 852 9.69 10.83 19.92
CA SER A 852 10.69 9.90 20.49
C SER A 852 10.52 9.66 21.99
N ILE A 853 10.79 8.43 22.43
CA ILE A 853 10.87 8.05 23.86
C ILE A 853 12.11 7.20 24.12
N ASP A 854 12.67 7.29 25.31
CA ASP A 854 13.72 6.36 25.76
C ASP A 854 13.10 5.32 26.69
N VAL A 855 13.20 4.05 26.32
CA VAL A 855 12.84 2.96 27.23
C VAL A 855 14.02 2.80 28.19
N GLY A 856 13.77 2.89 29.50
CA GLY A 856 14.83 2.79 30.51
C GLY A 856 14.87 1.43 31.20
N HIS A 857 13.71 0.86 31.53
CA HIS A 857 13.63 -0.37 32.30
C HIS A 857 12.31 -1.10 32.03
N PHE A 858 12.38 -2.42 31.93
CA PHE A 858 11.25 -3.33 31.95
C PHE A 858 11.55 -4.45 32.94
N GLU A 859 10.61 -4.73 33.84
CA GLU A 859 10.64 -5.92 34.67
C GLU A 859 9.25 -6.50 34.74
N ILE A 860 9.13 -7.82 34.67
CA ILE A 860 7.89 -8.54 34.91
C ILE A 860 8.16 -9.68 35.88
N ARG A 861 7.34 -9.81 36.91
CA ARG A 861 7.44 -10.83 37.96
C ARG A 861 6.14 -11.64 37.97
N PRO A 862 6.20 -12.98 37.95
CA PRO A 862 5.02 -13.78 38.23
C PRO A 862 4.57 -13.52 39.67
N ILE A 863 3.25 -13.45 39.88
CA ILE A 863 2.67 -13.42 41.21
C ILE A 863 2.24 -14.85 41.51
N ASP A 864 2.81 -15.44 42.57
CA ASP A 864 2.44 -16.77 43.02
C ASP A 864 0.92 -16.84 43.28
N LYS A 865 0.33 -17.98 42.93
CA LYS A 865 -1.10 -18.24 43.09
C LYS A 865 -1.55 -18.15 44.55
#